data_AF-A0A8H3DC21-F1
#
_entry.id   AF-A0A8H3DC21-F1
#
_cell.length_a   1.000
_cell.length_b   1.000
_cell.length_c   1.000
_cell.angle_alpha   90.00
_cell.angle_beta   90.00
_cell.angle_gamma   90.00
#
_symmetry.space_group_name_H-M   'P 1'
#
loop_
_entity.id
_entity.type
_entity.pdbx_description
1 polymer ?
#
loop_
_entity_poly.entity_id
_entity_poly.type
_entity_poly.pdbx_seq_one_letter_code
_entity_poly.pdbx_strand_id
1 'polypeptide(L)'
;MSRASALLAPIRRGYSITTLAMSNHIRKVEKEKVCVIGSGNWGSAIARIAAINTKKNPDIFVEDVSMYVYEEQVQGRPLSALINETHENPKYLPGIQLGHNIIAEPDLLKAVEDATALVFVLPHQFLPSVLKTMRGRVSQLSRAVSLIKGVEVEGAKISTFPTVINSVLGIPCSALSGANIANEVAEDKFCESTLGVPPAPMTTPPDEDAQLHAFSESHLWHRLFQTNTFRIRVVQDVEGVCLCGGLKNVIALAAGFSDGLGWGSNSKAAIMRIGLLELKDFCLEFFPSTRASTFLEESCGVADIMTSCLSGRNRLIAELMVKTGKASPVSLGFVKMFHKLLVQQGFRELEEEHLNGQKLQGPQTAQELHTFLTARVRLKRSEQGFRELEEEHLNGQKLQGPQTAQELHTFLTARGDNVRRPGGYPLVEAVWRICYEWDICTMAKEKVCVIGSGNWGSAIARIAARNVKEHSDTFEEEITMYVHEEEVDGKPLSSIINEKHENVKYLSGVQLGSNVKAEPDPIKAVKEATALIIVVPHQFVEKVLEGMKEHLTPGFVEKVLEGMKEHLTPGVRAVSLIKDQFCESTLGISPEGMKPNDKNSLSDADLWYKLFNTPTFRIRTVQDVDGVALCGGLKNVIALAAGFSDGMGWGSNTKSAIIRIGIMEIKDFCVHFFPKVKAETFLEESCGLADILTSCISGRNKKVAEDMVKTGKGFQELEKEELGGQSLQGPETAEQLHKFLEARKDEVRRSDGFPLIENVWKICYDGMAPEKLIEGL
;
A
#
# COMPACT_ATOMS: atom_id res chain seq x y z
N MET A 1 31.54 -33.11 -36.98
CA MET A 1 30.93 -32.97 -38.31
C MET A 1 31.54 -31.76 -39.01
N SER A 2 31.98 -31.94 -40.25
CA SER A 2 32.84 -31.04 -41.02
C SER A 2 32.08 -29.90 -41.73
N ARG A 3 32.78 -28.76 -41.91
CA ARG A 3 32.81 -27.82 -43.06
C ARG A 3 31.54 -27.63 -43.91
N ALA A 4 31.11 -26.38 -44.12
CA ALA A 4 31.48 -25.57 -45.31
C ALA A 4 30.57 -24.33 -45.49
N SER A 5 31.14 -23.34 -46.17
CA SER A 5 30.69 -21.99 -46.54
C SER A 5 29.58 -21.88 -47.60
N ALA A 6 28.78 -20.81 -47.54
CA ALA A 6 28.19 -19.99 -48.63
C ALA A 6 27.13 -19.04 -48.00
N LEU A 7 26.87 -17.78 -48.36
CA LEU A 7 27.04 -16.99 -49.59
C LEU A 7 26.87 -15.49 -49.23
N LEU A 8 27.69 -14.63 -49.83
CA LEU A 8 27.56 -13.17 -49.87
C LEU A 8 26.68 -12.73 -51.04
N ALA A 9 25.82 -11.73 -50.86
CA ALA A 9 25.35 -10.83 -51.93
C ALA A 9 24.88 -9.47 -51.35
N PRO A 10 25.37 -8.32 -51.84
CA PRO A 10 24.88 -7.00 -51.44
C PRO A 10 23.85 -6.45 -52.45
N ILE A 11 22.68 -6.02 -51.97
CA ILE A 11 21.73 -5.26 -52.78
C ILE A 11 22.08 -3.77 -52.69
N ARG A 12 22.77 -3.26 -53.71
CA ARG A 12 22.82 -1.83 -54.04
C ARG A 12 21.49 -1.41 -54.65
N ARG A 13 20.81 -0.42 -54.06
CA ARG A 13 19.95 0.52 -54.79
C ARG A 13 20.37 1.94 -54.41
N GLY A 14 20.98 2.62 -55.36
CA GLY A 14 21.32 4.03 -55.24
C GLY A 14 20.06 4.89 -55.43
N TYR A 15 19.99 5.96 -54.65
CA TYR A 15 19.44 7.23 -55.12
C TYR A 15 20.50 8.31 -54.89
N SER A 16 20.80 9.00 -55.97
CA SER A 16 21.78 10.07 -56.12
C SER A 16 21.50 11.23 -55.16
N ILE A 17 22.46 11.54 -54.28
CA ILE A 17 22.51 12.85 -53.62
C ILE A 17 23.28 13.78 -54.56
N THR A 18 22.54 14.56 -55.34
CA THR A 18 23.05 15.78 -55.94
C THR A 18 23.49 16.72 -54.82
N THR A 19 24.78 17.03 -54.80
CA THR A 19 25.42 18.09 -54.01
C THR A 19 24.74 19.43 -54.28
N LEU A 20 23.74 19.80 -53.49
CA LEU A 20 23.37 21.20 -53.32
C LEU A 20 24.25 21.74 -52.19
N ALA A 21 25.22 22.57 -52.56
CA ALA A 21 26.01 23.35 -51.63
C ALA A 21 25.08 24.26 -50.81
N MET A 22 24.68 23.82 -49.63
CA MET A 22 24.11 24.70 -48.61
C MET A 22 25.26 25.24 -47.76
N SER A 23 25.44 26.55 -47.86
CA SER A 23 26.42 27.36 -47.15
C SER A 23 26.48 27.03 -45.65
N ASN A 24 27.69 26.74 -45.16
CA ASN A 24 28.04 26.67 -43.74
C ASN A 24 27.96 28.07 -43.10
N HIS A 25 26.75 28.53 -42.81
CA HIS A 25 26.52 29.62 -41.87
C HIS A 25 25.77 29.08 -40.65
N ILE A 26 26.48 28.31 -39.82
CA ILE A 26 26.08 28.12 -38.43
C ILE A 26 26.22 29.51 -37.77
N ARG A 27 25.10 30.22 -37.57
CA ARG A 27 25.09 31.44 -36.75
C ARG A 27 25.61 31.07 -35.36
N LYS A 28 26.78 31.58 -34.98
CA LYS A 28 27.19 31.63 -33.57
C LYS A 28 26.17 32.50 -32.84
N VAL A 29 25.49 31.95 -31.85
CA VAL A 29 24.72 32.74 -30.88
C VAL A 29 25.76 33.53 -30.08
N GLU A 30 25.74 34.86 -30.21
CA GLU A 30 26.73 35.73 -29.55
C GLU A 30 26.40 35.88 -28.06
N LYS A 31 25.10 35.92 -27.71
CA LYS A 31 24.55 35.89 -26.35
C LYS A 31 23.19 35.20 -26.33
N GLU A 32 22.86 34.58 -25.20
CA GLU A 32 21.64 33.83 -24.98
C GLU A 32 20.47 34.77 -24.64
N LYS A 33 19.36 34.69 -25.39
CA LYS A 33 18.15 35.47 -25.15
C LYS A 33 17.13 34.62 -24.40
N VAL A 34 16.75 35.07 -23.20
CA VAL A 34 15.89 34.31 -22.29
C VAL A 34 14.43 34.71 -22.47
N CYS A 35 13.56 33.71 -22.61
CA CYS A 35 12.11 33.90 -22.55
C CYS A 35 11.50 32.97 -21.50
N VAL A 36 10.78 33.55 -20.54
CA VAL A 36 9.98 32.84 -19.54
C VAL A 36 8.55 32.71 -20.03
N ILE A 37 8.10 31.48 -20.25
CA ILE A 37 6.78 31.16 -20.79
C ILE A 37 5.86 30.84 -19.61
N GLY A 38 5.20 31.87 -19.11
CA GLY A 38 4.27 31.81 -17.99
C GLY A 38 4.51 32.90 -16.95
N SER A 39 3.41 33.48 -16.45
CA SER A 39 3.41 34.66 -15.57
C SER A 39 2.70 34.43 -14.25
N GLY A 40 2.46 33.16 -13.87
CA GLY A 40 1.92 32.82 -12.56
C GLY A 40 2.93 33.09 -11.44
N ASN A 41 2.57 32.78 -10.19
CA ASN A 41 3.39 33.05 -9.02
C ASN A 41 4.85 32.55 -9.17
N TRP A 42 5.01 31.26 -9.51
CA TRP A 42 6.34 30.68 -9.76
C TRP A 42 7.03 31.23 -11.01
N GLY A 43 6.27 31.54 -12.07
CA GLY A 43 6.80 32.13 -13.30
C GLY A 43 7.42 33.50 -13.04
N SER A 44 6.75 34.35 -12.26
CA SER A 44 7.29 35.66 -11.85
C SER A 44 8.50 35.55 -10.93
N ALA A 45 8.49 34.63 -9.95
CA ALA A 45 9.65 34.42 -9.07
C ALA A 45 10.90 33.98 -9.85
N ILE A 46 10.73 33.06 -10.82
CA ILE A 46 11.84 32.58 -11.66
C ILE A 46 12.27 33.63 -12.70
N ALA A 47 11.33 34.41 -13.26
CA ALA A 47 11.67 35.52 -14.14
C ALA A 47 12.53 36.56 -13.41
N ARG A 48 12.24 36.86 -12.13
CA ARG A 48 13.08 37.71 -11.27
C ARG A 48 14.50 37.16 -11.12
N ILE A 49 14.65 35.86 -10.83
CA ILE A 49 15.96 35.21 -10.75
C ILE A 49 16.71 35.31 -12.08
N ALA A 50 16.03 34.98 -13.19
CA ALA A 50 16.60 35.08 -14.52
C ALA A 50 17.09 36.51 -14.79
N ALA A 51 16.27 37.52 -14.51
CA ALA A 51 16.61 38.93 -14.74
C ALA A 51 17.81 39.42 -13.91
N ILE A 52 17.93 38.95 -12.65
CA ILE A 52 19.10 39.23 -11.81
C ILE A 52 20.36 38.63 -12.45
N ASN A 53 20.28 37.41 -12.97
CA ASN A 53 21.42 36.67 -13.47
C ASN A 53 21.81 37.04 -14.90
N THR A 54 20.87 37.38 -15.78
CA THR A 54 21.19 37.93 -17.12
C THR A 54 21.99 39.22 -16.99
N LYS A 55 21.59 40.10 -16.08
CA LYS A 55 22.31 41.33 -15.76
C LYS A 55 23.71 41.09 -15.18
N LYS A 56 23.88 40.06 -14.34
CA LYS A 56 25.17 39.71 -13.73
C LYS A 56 26.15 39.03 -14.69
N ASN A 57 25.65 38.38 -15.75
CA ASN A 57 26.47 37.63 -16.70
C ASN A 57 26.25 38.18 -18.13
N PRO A 58 26.61 39.46 -18.40
CA PRO A 58 26.36 40.12 -19.69
C PRO A 58 27.21 39.58 -20.83
N ASP A 59 28.23 38.77 -20.53
CA ASP A 59 29.04 38.01 -21.47
C ASP A 59 28.31 36.78 -22.01
N ILE A 60 27.32 36.27 -21.27
CA ILE A 60 26.55 35.07 -21.62
C ILE A 60 25.16 35.43 -22.12
N PHE A 61 24.47 36.38 -21.48
CA PHE A 61 23.06 36.66 -21.74
C PHE A 61 22.82 38.06 -22.30
N VAL A 62 21.73 38.18 -23.06
CA VAL A 62 21.05 39.47 -23.27
C VAL A 62 20.43 39.89 -21.92
N GLU A 63 20.57 41.15 -21.53
CA GLU A 63 20.10 41.64 -20.21
C GLU A 63 18.58 41.48 -20.06
N ASP A 64 17.81 41.80 -21.10
CA ASP A 64 16.36 41.73 -21.11
C ASP A 64 15.85 40.28 -21.09
N VAL A 65 14.88 40.03 -20.22
CA VAL A 65 14.15 38.76 -20.10
C VAL A 65 12.72 38.98 -20.55
N SER A 66 12.34 38.37 -21.67
CA SER A 66 10.94 38.34 -22.10
C SER A 66 10.13 37.43 -21.18
N MET A 67 8.95 37.85 -20.75
CA MET A 67 8.02 37.04 -19.98
C MET A 67 6.67 37.01 -20.68
N TYR A 68 6.25 35.84 -21.17
CA TYR A 68 4.92 35.67 -21.74
C TYR A 68 3.86 35.76 -20.65
N VAL A 69 2.98 36.76 -20.78
CA VAL A 69 1.87 37.01 -19.86
C VAL A 69 0.57 36.75 -20.59
N TYR A 70 -0.18 35.72 -20.19
CA TYR A 70 -1.55 35.58 -20.68
C TYR A 70 -2.35 36.82 -20.28
N GLU A 71 -2.92 37.52 -21.28
CA GLU A 71 -3.48 38.84 -21.04
C GLU A 71 -4.77 38.77 -20.22
N GLU A 72 -4.77 39.50 -19.11
CA GLU A 72 -5.91 39.58 -18.20
C GLU A 72 -6.11 41.03 -17.76
N GLN A 73 -7.36 41.39 -17.44
CA GLN A 73 -7.67 42.71 -16.88
C GLN A 73 -7.54 42.67 -15.36
N VAL A 74 -6.60 43.44 -14.81
CA VAL A 74 -6.39 43.60 -13.37
C VAL A 74 -6.54 45.07 -13.04
N GLN A 75 -7.46 45.41 -12.14
CA GLN A 75 -7.78 46.81 -11.79
C GLN A 75 -8.13 47.67 -13.03
N GLY A 76 -8.79 47.07 -14.03
CA GLY A 76 -9.19 47.76 -15.26
C GLY A 76 -8.07 48.05 -16.26
N ARG A 77 -6.88 47.46 -16.06
CA ARG A 77 -5.71 47.62 -16.92
C ARG A 77 -5.18 46.25 -17.36
N PRO A 78 -4.57 46.14 -18.56
CA PRO A 78 -3.87 44.92 -18.98
C PRO A 78 -2.76 44.55 -17.99
N LEU A 79 -2.69 43.29 -17.58
CA LEU A 79 -1.70 42.79 -16.63
C LEU A 79 -0.28 42.97 -17.18
N SER A 80 -0.08 42.75 -18.48
CA SER A 80 1.22 42.96 -19.13
C SER A 80 1.72 44.40 -18.98
N ALA A 81 0.83 45.38 -19.21
CA ALA A 81 1.13 46.81 -19.06
C ALA A 81 1.44 47.18 -17.60
N LEU A 82 0.68 46.65 -16.65
CA LEU A 82 0.95 46.86 -15.23
C LEU A 82 2.34 46.35 -14.84
N ILE A 83 2.70 45.13 -15.24
CA ILE A 83 4.02 44.55 -14.95
C ILE A 83 5.13 45.41 -15.56
N ASN A 84 4.98 45.90 -16.79
CA ASN A 84 6.01 46.72 -17.43
C ASN A 84 6.17 48.11 -16.80
N GLU A 85 5.10 48.69 -16.24
CA GLU A 85 5.15 50.02 -15.63
C GLU A 85 5.59 49.99 -14.17
N THR A 86 5.11 49.01 -13.41
CA THR A 86 5.37 48.92 -11.96
C THR A 86 6.51 47.97 -11.62
N HIS A 87 6.91 47.13 -12.57
CA HIS A 87 7.87 46.03 -12.40
C HIS A 87 7.48 45.06 -11.27
N GLU A 88 6.18 44.89 -11.05
CA GLU A 88 5.57 43.99 -10.07
C GLU A 88 4.45 43.20 -10.77
N ASN A 89 4.22 41.95 -10.37
CA ASN A 89 3.03 41.20 -10.78
C ASN A 89 1.95 41.30 -9.68
N PRO A 90 1.04 42.29 -9.75
CA PRO A 90 0.12 42.61 -8.65
C PRO A 90 -0.91 41.52 -8.38
N LYS A 91 -1.12 40.60 -9.33
CA LYS A 91 -2.08 39.50 -9.20
C LYS A 91 -1.44 38.25 -8.61
N TYR A 92 -0.30 37.83 -9.16
CA TYR A 92 0.26 36.51 -8.87
C TYR A 92 1.46 36.53 -7.92
N LEU A 93 2.16 37.67 -7.78
CA LEU A 93 3.28 37.84 -6.85
C LEU A 93 3.30 39.27 -6.29
N PRO A 94 2.25 39.68 -5.55
CA PRO A 94 2.13 41.05 -5.04
C PRO A 94 3.23 41.39 -4.02
N GLY A 95 3.69 42.63 -4.04
CA GLY A 95 4.71 43.17 -3.13
C GLY A 95 6.16 42.81 -3.46
N ILE A 96 6.41 42.10 -4.57
CA ILE A 96 7.76 41.72 -5.01
C ILE A 96 8.14 42.47 -6.29
N GLN A 97 9.30 43.13 -6.24
CA GLN A 97 9.90 43.79 -7.40
C GLN A 97 10.62 42.77 -8.31
N LEU A 98 10.22 42.70 -9.58
CA LEU A 98 10.70 41.74 -10.58
C LEU A 98 11.97 42.15 -11.32
N GLY A 99 12.25 43.46 -11.42
CA GLY A 99 13.41 44.02 -12.14
C GLY A 99 13.01 44.76 -13.41
N HIS A 100 13.73 45.83 -13.72
CA HIS A 100 13.42 46.69 -14.87
C HIS A 100 13.67 46.05 -16.23
N ASN A 101 14.52 45.02 -16.27
CA ASN A 101 14.87 44.25 -17.46
C ASN A 101 13.94 43.05 -17.69
N ILE A 102 12.76 43.00 -17.05
CA ILE A 102 11.70 42.04 -17.39
C ILE A 102 10.69 42.73 -18.29
N ILE A 103 10.47 42.14 -19.46
CA ILE A 103 9.54 42.64 -20.47
C ILE A 103 8.34 41.70 -20.54
N ALA A 104 7.21 42.12 -19.97
CA ALA A 104 5.94 41.42 -20.06
C ALA A 104 5.35 41.57 -21.46
N GLU A 105 5.19 40.47 -22.18
CA GLU A 105 4.69 40.42 -23.55
C GLU A 105 3.44 39.51 -23.64
N PRO A 106 2.28 40.04 -24.06
CA PRO A 106 1.06 39.25 -24.17
C PRO A 106 0.95 38.39 -25.44
N ASP A 107 1.74 38.68 -26.48
CA ASP A 107 1.80 37.85 -27.68
C ASP A 107 2.88 36.77 -27.53
N LEU A 108 2.45 35.50 -27.47
CA LEU A 108 3.36 34.36 -27.31
C LEU A 108 4.45 34.30 -28.39
N LEU A 109 4.12 34.60 -29.64
CA LEU A 109 5.10 34.50 -30.74
C LEU A 109 6.13 35.64 -30.69
N LYS A 110 5.72 36.83 -30.24
CA LYS A 110 6.66 37.93 -29.97
C LYS A 110 7.54 37.65 -28.77
N ALA A 111 6.97 37.08 -27.70
CA ALA A 111 7.72 36.77 -26.49
C ALA A 111 8.89 35.81 -26.76
N VAL A 112 8.65 34.79 -27.60
CA VAL A 112 9.66 33.76 -27.95
C VAL A 112 10.51 34.14 -29.18
N GLU A 113 10.30 35.32 -29.77
CA GLU A 113 11.03 35.76 -30.96
C GLU A 113 12.53 35.86 -30.67
N ASP A 114 13.34 35.18 -31.47
CA ASP A 114 14.80 35.04 -31.32
C ASP A 114 15.28 34.47 -29.96
N ALA A 115 14.38 33.99 -29.10
CA ALA A 115 14.75 33.42 -27.82
C ALA A 115 15.52 32.11 -28.03
N THR A 116 16.67 32.00 -27.38
CA THR A 116 17.53 30.80 -27.44
C THR A 116 17.47 29.98 -26.15
N ALA A 117 17.01 30.58 -25.04
CA ALA A 117 16.75 29.89 -23.78
C ALA A 117 15.28 30.05 -23.37
N LEU A 118 14.50 28.97 -23.49
CA LEU A 118 13.06 28.94 -23.20
C LEU A 118 12.79 28.30 -21.84
N VAL A 119 12.15 29.02 -20.93
CA VAL A 119 11.79 28.54 -19.59
C VAL A 119 10.28 28.32 -19.52
N PHE A 120 9.83 27.06 -19.53
CA PHE A 120 8.42 26.72 -19.46
C PHE A 120 7.94 26.65 -18.00
N VAL A 121 7.04 27.55 -17.61
CA VAL A 121 6.56 27.68 -16.22
C VAL A 121 5.09 28.11 -16.19
N LEU A 122 4.22 27.22 -16.66
CA LEU A 122 2.77 27.43 -16.70
C LEU A 122 2.01 26.21 -16.14
N PRO A 123 0.75 26.37 -15.71
CA PRO A 123 -0.11 25.24 -15.40
C PRO A 123 -0.22 24.30 -16.60
N HIS A 124 -0.03 23.00 -16.38
CA HIS A 124 0.17 22.04 -17.47
C HIS A 124 -1.00 21.94 -18.45
N GLN A 125 -2.23 22.21 -18.00
CA GLN A 125 -3.43 22.22 -18.85
C GLN A 125 -3.34 23.20 -20.03
N PHE A 126 -2.48 24.22 -19.96
CA PHE A 126 -2.30 25.19 -21.05
C PHE A 126 -1.15 24.82 -22.00
N LEU A 127 -0.30 23.85 -21.64
CA LEU A 127 0.87 23.47 -22.42
C LEU A 127 0.52 23.01 -23.85
N PRO A 128 -0.51 22.17 -24.10
CA PRO A 128 -0.85 21.75 -25.46
C PRO A 128 -1.16 22.92 -26.40
N SER A 129 -1.89 23.94 -25.91
CA SER A 129 -2.21 25.13 -26.70
C SER A 129 -0.97 25.98 -27.01
N VAL A 130 -0.09 26.16 -26.01
CA VAL A 130 1.18 26.89 -26.17
C VAL A 130 2.08 26.21 -27.19
N LEU A 131 2.29 24.89 -27.06
CA LEU A 131 3.13 24.12 -27.98
C LEU A 131 2.56 24.10 -29.41
N LYS A 132 1.24 24.02 -29.56
CA LYS A 132 0.58 24.11 -30.87
C LYS A 132 0.88 25.43 -31.57
N THR A 133 0.85 26.55 -30.85
CA THR A 133 1.15 27.89 -31.40
C THR A 133 2.63 28.05 -31.74
N MET A 134 3.53 27.50 -30.93
CA MET A 134 4.98 27.61 -31.12
C MET A 134 5.54 26.67 -32.19
N ARG A 135 4.79 25.63 -32.59
CA ARG A 135 5.26 24.60 -33.52
C ARG A 135 5.74 25.20 -34.84
N GLY A 136 7.00 24.93 -35.18
CA GLY A 136 7.65 25.43 -36.41
C GLY A 136 8.00 26.93 -36.38
N ARG A 137 7.88 27.59 -35.22
CA ARG A 137 8.18 29.03 -35.02
C ARG A 137 9.36 29.26 -34.06
N VAL A 138 9.95 28.19 -33.53
CA VAL A 138 11.08 28.23 -32.60
C VAL A 138 12.36 27.78 -33.32
N SER A 139 13.45 28.52 -33.09
CA SER A 139 14.76 28.18 -33.63
C SER A 139 15.21 26.80 -33.13
N GLN A 140 15.76 25.98 -34.02
CA GLN A 140 16.31 24.67 -33.67
C GLN A 140 17.62 24.76 -32.87
N LEU A 141 18.18 25.97 -32.74
CA LEU A 141 19.32 26.25 -31.84
C LEU A 141 18.87 26.51 -30.40
N SER A 142 17.57 26.64 -30.15
CA SER A 142 17.02 26.95 -28.82
C SER A 142 17.11 25.75 -27.90
N ARG A 143 17.15 26.03 -26.60
CA ARG A 143 17.11 25.03 -25.53
C ARG A 143 15.94 25.35 -24.61
N ALA A 144 15.29 24.32 -24.10
CA ALA A 144 14.19 24.46 -23.18
C ALA A 144 14.55 23.95 -21.79
N VAL A 145 13.92 24.52 -20.76
CA VAL A 145 13.85 23.95 -19.42
C VAL A 145 12.41 24.01 -18.94
N SER A 146 11.89 22.88 -18.46
CA SER A 146 10.55 22.79 -17.90
C SER A 146 10.59 22.87 -16.38
N LEU A 147 9.81 23.79 -15.83
CA LEU A 147 9.51 23.90 -14.40
C LEU A 147 8.06 23.46 -14.11
N ILE A 148 7.41 22.86 -15.10
CA ILE A 148 6.04 22.35 -15.00
C ILE A 148 6.08 21.05 -14.20
N LYS A 149 5.39 21.02 -13.06
CA LYS A 149 5.24 19.83 -12.21
C LYS A 149 3.99 19.06 -12.65
N GLY A 150 4.16 17.78 -12.98
CA GLY A 150 3.10 16.86 -13.41
C GLY A 150 3.58 15.88 -14.48
N VAL A 151 2.65 15.09 -15.02
CA VAL A 151 2.87 14.13 -16.10
C VAL A 151 1.71 14.19 -17.08
N GLU A 152 1.92 13.71 -18.31
CA GLU A 152 0.85 13.49 -19.28
C GLU A 152 0.56 12.00 -19.38
N VAL A 153 -0.71 11.61 -19.24
CA VAL A 153 -1.16 10.21 -19.34
C VAL A 153 -2.18 10.06 -20.46
N GLU A 154 -1.91 9.15 -21.37
CA GLU A 154 -2.80 8.73 -22.45
C GLU A 154 -2.95 7.20 -22.43
N GLY A 155 -3.98 6.71 -21.76
CA GLY A 155 -4.19 5.27 -21.55
C GLY A 155 -2.99 4.63 -20.83
N ALA A 156 -2.33 3.66 -21.47
CA ALA A 156 -1.16 2.96 -20.92
C ALA A 156 0.19 3.66 -21.18
N LYS A 157 0.17 4.89 -21.73
CA LYS A 157 1.36 5.72 -21.99
C LYS A 157 1.42 6.85 -20.98
N ILE A 158 2.59 7.04 -20.38
CA ILE A 158 2.90 8.15 -19.49
C ILE A 158 4.13 8.89 -20.03
N SER A 159 4.08 10.22 -20.08
CA SER A 159 5.14 11.06 -20.63
C SER A 159 5.47 12.22 -19.67
N THR A 160 6.74 12.59 -19.58
CA THR A 160 7.14 13.80 -18.85
C THR A 160 6.99 15.03 -19.74
N PHE A 161 6.72 16.21 -19.17
CA PHE A 161 6.60 17.44 -19.97
C PHE A 161 7.87 17.80 -20.75
N PRO A 162 9.10 17.59 -20.24
CA PRO A 162 10.30 17.69 -21.07
C PRO A 162 10.25 16.82 -22.33
N THR A 163 9.78 15.57 -22.22
CA THR A 163 9.59 14.67 -23.36
C THR A 163 8.54 15.23 -24.34
N VAL A 164 7.41 15.73 -23.84
CA VAL A 164 6.35 16.34 -24.66
C VAL A 164 6.87 17.58 -25.41
N ILE A 165 7.52 18.50 -24.71
CA ILE A 165 8.11 19.72 -25.29
C ILE A 165 9.12 19.37 -26.38
N ASN A 166 10.03 18.44 -26.09
CA ASN A 166 11.03 17.95 -27.06
C ASN A 166 10.35 17.36 -28.30
N SER A 167 9.34 16.51 -28.12
CA SER A 167 8.65 15.84 -29.23
C SER A 167 7.90 16.81 -30.16
N VAL A 168 7.36 17.92 -29.63
CA VAL A 168 6.56 18.87 -30.42
C VAL A 168 7.43 19.95 -31.06
N LEU A 169 8.44 20.45 -30.35
CA LEU A 169 9.27 21.58 -30.79
C LEU A 169 10.61 21.17 -31.44
N GLY A 170 11.05 19.93 -31.21
CA GLY A 170 12.31 19.42 -31.76
C GLY A 170 13.58 19.92 -31.05
N ILE A 171 13.46 20.52 -29.86
CA ILE A 171 14.57 21.10 -29.09
C ILE A 171 14.83 20.34 -27.79
N PRO A 172 16.09 20.25 -27.29
CA PRO A 172 16.37 19.61 -26.01
C PRO A 172 15.64 20.33 -24.88
N CYS A 173 15.10 19.56 -23.93
CA CYS A 173 14.39 20.10 -22.79
C CYS A 173 14.93 19.52 -21.47
N SER A 174 15.52 20.39 -20.66
CA SER A 174 15.91 20.15 -19.27
C SER A 174 14.68 20.23 -18.33
N ALA A 175 14.85 19.86 -17.06
CA ALA A 175 13.84 19.99 -16.02
C ALA A 175 14.42 20.64 -14.76
N LEU A 176 13.66 21.51 -14.10
CA LEU A 176 14.05 22.09 -12.81
C LEU A 176 12.94 21.90 -11.77
N SER A 177 13.27 21.23 -10.67
CA SER A 177 12.35 20.94 -9.57
C SER A 177 13.10 20.89 -8.23
N GLY A 178 12.41 21.15 -7.12
CA GLY A 178 13.03 21.26 -5.81
C GLY A 178 12.05 21.68 -4.72
N ALA A 179 12.53 21.68 -3.47
CA ALA A 179 11.81 22.22 -2.31
C ALA A 179 11.79 23.76 -2.34
N ASN A 180 10.97 24.33 -3.23
CA ASN A 180 11.01 25.76 -3.54
C ASN A 180 9.60 26.39 -3.57
N ILE A 181 9.21 27.01 -2.45
CA ILE A 181 7.96 27.79 -2.38
C ILE A 181 8.21 29.15 -3.05
N ALA A 182 7.35 29.51 -4.01
CA ALA A 182 7.56 30.65 -4.89
C ALA A 182 7.77 31.99 -4.15
N ASN A 183 6.93 32.28 -3.14
CA ASN A 183 7.06 33.50 -2.34
C ASN A 183 8.39 33.53 -1.57
N GLU A 184 8.83 32.41 -1.01
CA GLU A 184 10.09 32.37 -0.25
C GLU A 184 11.30 32.60 -1.16
N VAL A 185 11.27 32.03 -2.37
CA VAL A 185 12.28 32.27 -3.40
C VAL A 185 12.30 33.74 -3.84
N ALA A 186 11.12 34.33 -4.02
CA ALA A 186 10.96 35.74 -4.37
C ALA A 186 11.45 36.70 -3.27
N GLU A 187 11.32 36.29 -2.00
CA GLU A 187 11.82 36.98 -0.80
C GLU A 187 13.30 36.72 -0.51
N ASP A 188 14.02 36.04 -1.42
CA ASP A 188 15.43 35.65 -1.27
C ASP A 188 15.70 34.80 -0.01
N LYS A 189 14.72 34.02 0.47
CA LYS A 189 14.96 33.01 1.49
C LYS A 189 15.72 31.83 0.88
N PHE A 190 16.62 31.26 1.66
CA PHE A 190 17.46 30.16 1.20
C PHE A 190 16.62 28.92 0.87
N CYS A 191 16.80 28.37 -0.34
CA CYS A 191 16.37 27.03 -0.70
C CYS A 191 17.26 26.41 -1.79
N GLU A 192 17.02 25.14 -2.07
CA GLU A 192 17.77 24.38 -3.07
C GLU A 192 16.83 23.82 -4.14
N SER A 193 17.31 23.72 -5.38
CA SER A 193 16.62 23.09 -6.49
C SER A 193 17.56 22.18 -7.27
N THR A 194 17.00 21.14 -7.86
CA THR A 194 17.72 20.21 -8.73
C THR A 194 17.38 20.52 -10.18
N LEU A 195 18.41 20.59 -11.03
CA LEU A 195 18.35 20.76 -12.47
C LEU A 195 18.73 19.44 -13.14
N GLY A 196 17.78 18.78 -13.77
CA GLY A 196 18.01 17.63 -14.63
C GLY A 196 18.29 18.10 -16.06
N VAL A 197 19.44 17.74 -16.61
CA VAL A 197 19.82 18.05 -17.99
C VAL A 197 19.88 16.79 -18.86
N PRO A 198 19.47 16.85 -20.14
CA PRO A 198 19.62 15.73 -21.04
C PRO A 198 21.10 15.36 -21.23
N PRO A 199 21.42 14.06 -21.40
CA PRO A 199 22.76 13.67 -21.82
C PRO A 199 23.07 14.23 -23.21
N ALA A 200 24.34 14.51 -23.48
CA ALA A 200 24.79 14.94 -24.80
C ALA A 200 24.32 13.95 -25.88
N PRO A 201 23.90 14.40 -27.07
CA PRO A 201 23.70 13.48 -28.18
C PRO A 201 25.01 12.75 -28.45
N MET A 202 25.02 11.42 -28.31
CA MET A 202 26.15 10.61 -28.78
C MET A 202 26.10 10.54 -30.31
N THR A 203 26.67 11.54 -30.98
CA THR A 203 27.14 11.34 -32.35
C THR A 203 28.42 10.51 -32.26
N THR A 204 28.51 9.41 -33.01
CA THR A 204 29.77 8.67 -33.23
C THR A 204 30.27 8.96 -34.65
N PRO A 205 31.54 9.39 -34.83
CA PRO A 205 32.51 9.66 -33.78
C PRO A 205 32.07 10.89 -32.95
N PRO A 206 32.52 11.00 -31.69
CA PRO A 206 32.23 12.16 -30.87
C PRO A 206 32.81 13.39 -31.57
N ASP A 207 31.96 14.21 -32.15
CA ASP A 207 32.37 15.58 -32.46
C ASP A 207 32.71 16.23 -31.12
N GLU A 208 33.87 16.90 -31.04
CA GLU A 208 34.25 17.72 -29.87
C GLU A 208 33.11 18.68 -29.49
N ASP A 209 32.32 19.11 -30.47
CA ASP A 209 31.11 19.92 -30.30
C ASP A 209 30.04 19.24 -29.45
N ALA A 210 29.76 17.94 -29.61
CA ALA A 210 28.70 17.26 -28.85
C ALA A 210 29.00 17.19 -27.35
N GLN A 211 30.25 16.93 -26.97
CA GLN A 211 30.68 16.97 -25.56
C GLN A 211 30.74 18.40 -25.02
N LEU A 212 31.18 19.39 -25.82
CA LEU A 212 31.08 20.81 -25.46
C LEU A 212 29.62 21.25 -25.27
N HIS A 213 28.67 20.75 -26.06
CA HIS A 213 27.26 21.16 -26.02
C HIS A 213 26.55 20.76 -24.72
N ALA A 214 26.72 19.53 -24.22
CA ALA A 214 26.13 19.14 -22.93
C ALA A 214 26.80 19.80 -21.72
N PHE A 215 28.12 20.02 -21.80
CA PHE A 215 28.84 20.85 -20.83
C PHE A 215 28.34 22.32 -20.88
N SER A 216 27.90 22.80 -22.06
CA SER A 216 27.33 24.14 -22.22
C SER A 216 25.90 24.29 -21.71
N GLU A 217 25.03 23.28 -21.83
CA GLU A 217 23.62 23.39 -21.41
C GLU A 217 23.48 23.39 -19.89
N SER A 218 24.21 22.51 -19.19
CA SER A 218 24.28 22.53 -17.72
C SER A 218 24.83 23.85 -17.19
N HIS A 219 25.88 24.40 -17.83
CA HIS A 219 26.44 25.69 -17.45
C HIS A 219 25.46 26.84 -17.69
N LEU A 220 24.76 26.84 -18.82
CA LEU A 220 23.76 27.83 -19.19
C LEU A 220 22.67 27.95 -18.12
N TRP A 221 21.98 26.83 -17.83
CA TRP A 221 20.87 26.82 -16.88
C TRP A 221 21.35 27.08 -15.45
N HIS A 222 22.51 26.53 -15.06
CA HIS A 222 23.09 26.82 -13.76
C HIS A 222 23.41 28.32 -13.61
N ARG A 223 24.01 28.96 -14.62
CA ARG A 223 24.28 30.42 -14.59
C ARG A 223 23.01 31.25 -14.58
N LEU A 224 21.95 30.80 -15.25
CA LEU A 224 20.68 31.50 -15.29
C LEU A 224 19.94 31.44 -13.94
N PHE A 225 20.00 30.31 -13.22
CA PHE A 225 19.19 30.11 -12.01
C PHE A 225 19.97 30.22 -10.69
N GLN A 226 21.27 29.92 -10.65
CA GLN A 226 22.03 29.95 -9.40
C GLN A 226 22.07 31.36 -8.78
N THR A 227 21.74 31.47 -7.50
CA THR A 227 21.98 32.66 -6.68
C THR A 227 22.62 32.26 -5.34
N ASN A 228 22.81 33.22 -4.42
CA ASN A 228 23.28 32.91 -3.06
C ASN A 228 22.20 32.22 -2.20
N THR A 229 20.93 32.42 -2.56
CA THR A 229 19.75 31.98 -1.81
C THR A 229 18.92 30.95 -2.58
N PHE A 230 19.19 30.76 -3.87
CA PHE A 230 18.60 29.72 -4.72
C PHE A 230 19.72 28.86 -5.29
N ARG A 231 20.04 27.76 -4.60
CA ARG A 231 21.16 26.88 -4.98
C ARG A 231 20.70 25.80 -5.94
N ILE A 232 21.44 25.62 -7.03
CA ILE A 232 21.15 24.63 -8.07
C ILE A 232 22.13 23.46 -7.98
N ARG A 233 21.60 22.24 -7.85
CA ARG A 233 22.37 21.00 -8.06
C ARG A 233 22.04 20.43 -9.44
N VAL A 234 23.05 20.12 -10.24
CA VAL A 234 22.86 19.59 -11.60
C VAL A 234 22.98 18.06 -11.60
N VAL A 235 22.03 17.38 -12.25
CA VAL A 235 22.02 15.93 -12.43
C VAL A 235 21.74 15.53 -13.88
N GLN A 236 22.17 14.33 -14.25
CA GLN A 236 21.92 13.73 -15.57
C GLN A 236 20.70 12.78 -15.50
N ASP A 237 19.58 13.32 -15.01
CA ASP A 237 18.32 12.58 -14.81
C ASP A 237 17.12 13.52 -14.94
N VAL A 238 16.78 13.89 -16.18
CA VAL A 238 15.65 14.80 -16.49
C VAL A 238 14.32 14.19 -16.05
N GLU A 239 14.11 12.90 -16.35
CA GLU A 239 12.87 12.20 -16.02
C GLU A 239 12.68 12.12 -14.52
N GLY A 240 13.73 11.76 -13.76
CA GLY A 240 13.67 11.65 -12.30
C GLY A 240 13.34 12.99 -11.65
N VAL A 241 13.99 14.08 -12.08
CA VAL A 241 13.71 15.43 -11.57
C VAL A 241 12.26 15.85 -11.84
N CYS A 242 11.75 15.59 -13.05
CA CYS A 242 10.38 15.92 -13.42
C CYS A 242 9.35 15.10 -12.61
N LEU A 243 9.57 13.79 -12.50
CA LEU A 243 8.65 12.86 -11.84
C LEU A 243 8.58 13.11 -10.33
N CYS A 244 9.70 13.41 -9.67
CA CYS A 244 9.66 13.77 -8.26
C CYS A 244 8.74 14.99 -8.01
N GLY A 245 8.87 16.02 -8.86
CA GLY A 245 8.04 17.23 -8.77
C GLY A 245 6.55 16.97 -9.03
N GLY A 246 6.23 16.11 -9.99
CA GLY A 246 4.84 15.78 -10.35
C GLY A 246 4.16 14.90 -9.31
N LEU A 247 4.82 13.82 -8.89
CA LEU A 247 4.20 12.74 -8.11
C LEU A 247 4.12 13.04 -6.61
N LYS A 248 4.99 13.92 -6.06
CA LYS A 248 4.96 14.29 -4.63
C LYS A 248 3.62 14.80 -4.14
N ASN A 249 2.83 15.41 -5.03
CA ASN A 249 1.56 16.05 -4.67
C ASN A 249 0.54 15.01 -4.20
N VAL A 250 0.61 13.78 -4.69
CA VAL A 250 -0.19 12.64 -4.24
C VAL A 250 0.16 12.27 -2.80
N ILE A 251 1.46 12.22 -2.48
CA ILE A 251 1.97 11.95 -1.12
C ILE A 251 1.55 13.07 -0.16
N ALA A 252 1.58 14.33 -0.62
CA ALA A 252 1.15 15.47 0.17
C ALA A 252 -0.35 15.44 0.50
N LEU A 253 -1.20 14.93 -0.40
CA LEU A 253 -2.62 14.68 -0.09
C LEU A 253 -2.77 13.63 1.01
N ALA A 254 -2.08 12.49 0.91
CA ALA A 254 -2.11 11.46 1.94
C ALA A 254 -1.69 11.99 3.32
N ALA A 255 -0.62 12.81 3.35
CA ALA A 255 -0.17 13.47 4.56
C ALA A 255 -1.23 14.44 5.12
N GLY A 256 -1.94 15.17 4.26
CA GLY A 256 -3.05 16.03 4.65
C GLY A 256 -4.27 15.27 5.18
N PHE A 257 -4.63 14.13 4.57
CA PHE A 257 -5.69 13.27 5.09
C PHE A 257 -5.35 12.75 6.49
N SER A 258 -4.10 12.31 6.69
CA SER A 258 -3.58 11.92 8.01
C SER A 258 -3.63 13.05 9.04
N ASP A 259 -3.30 14.29 8.65
CA ASP A 259 -3.43 15.47 9.52
C ASP A 259 -4.89 15.75 9.88
N GLY A 260 -5.79 15.61 8.90
CA GLY A 260 -7.23 15.81 9.07
C GLY A 260 -7.88 14.80 10.01
N LEU A 261 -7.43 13.54 9.97
CA LEU A 261 -7.89 12.44 10.83
C LEU A 261 -7.23 12.44 12.22
N GLY A 262 -6.19 13.25 12.45
CA GLY A 262 -5.52 13.33 13.75
C GLY A 262 -4.63 12.14 14.09
N TRP A 263 -4.10 11.40 13.10
CA TRP A 263 -3.27 10.21 13.32
C TRP A 263 -1.85 10.48 13.89
N GLY A 264 -1.47 11.74 14.02
CA GLY A 264 -0.21 12.16 14.61
C GLY A 264 1.02 11.98 13.71
N SER A 265 2.17 12.45 14.21
CA SER A 265 3.40 12.58 13.43
C SER A 265 4.02 11.25 12.98
N ASN A 266 3.84 10.17 13.74
CA ASN A 266 4.38 8.85 13.39
C ASN A 266 3.71 8.28 12.13
N SER A 267 2.38 8.34 12.07
CA SER A 267 1.60 7.90 10.92
C SER A 267 1.90 8.74 9.68
N LYS A 268 2.02 10.06 9.86
CA LYS A 268 2.44 10.98 8.79
C LYS A 268 3.83 10.64 8.25
N ALA A 269 4.79 10.36 9.13
CA ALA A 269 6.14 9.95 8.72
C ALA A 269 6.13 8.60 7.98
N ALA A 270 5.29 7.64 8.41
CA ALA A 270 5.12 6.37 7.72
C ALA A 270 4.56 6.58 6.29
N ILE A 271 3.55 7.44 6.13
CA ILE A 271 2.98 7.82 4.82
C ILE A 271 4.05 8.46 3.91
N MET A 272 4.83 9.41 4.44
CA MET A 272 5.90 10.06 3.67
C MET A 272 6.95 9.06 3.21
N ARG A 273 7.36 8.13 4.08
CA ARG A 273 8.31 7.05 3.75
C ARG A 273 7.73 6.08 2.71
N ILE A 274 6.49 5.63 2.88
CA ILE A 274 5.80 4.75 1.93
C ILE A 274 5.74 5.45 0.57
N GLY A 275 5.25 6.69 0.54
CA GLY A 275 5.12 7.47 -0.69
C GLY A 275 6.43 7.70 -1.42
N LEU A 276 7.52 8.00 -0.69
CA LEU A 276 8.86 8.12 -1.27
C LEU A 276 9.30 6.81 -1.95
N LEU A 277 9.07 5.66 -1.30
CA LEU A 277 9.42 4.36 -1.86
C LEU A 277 8.55 4.00 -3.06
N GLU A 278 7.23 4.23 -2.99
CA GLU A 278 6.31 4.01 -4.10
C GLU A 278 6.70 4.83 -5.33
N LEU A 279 7.00 6.12 -5.13
CA LEU A 279 7.42 7.04 -6.18
C LEU A 279 8.73 6.58 -6.81
N LYS A 280 9.74 6.25 -6.00
CA LYS A 280 11.02 5.74 -6.48
C LYS A 280 10.85 4.43 -7.26
N ASP A 281 10.09 3.47 -6.73
CA ASP A 281 9.83 2.20 -7.40
C ASP A 281 9.05 2.40 -8.71
N PHE A 282 8.04 3.29 -8.72
CA PHE A 282 7.26 3.66 -9.91
C PHE A 282 8.16 4.22 -11.01
N CYS A 283 9.01 5.17 -10.67
CA CYS A 283 9.90 5.79 -11.64
C CYS A 283 10.93 4.81 -12.18
N LEU A 284 11.54 3.98 -11.34
CA LEU A 284 12.51 2.98 -11.79
C LEU A 284 11.86 1.91 -12.69
N GLU A 285 10.58 1.58 -12.44
CA GLU A 285 9.84 0.62 -13.23
C GLU A 285 9.45 1.17 -14.61
N PHE A 286 8.86 2.37 -14.66
CA PHE A 286 8.26 2.92 -15.88
C PHE A 286 9.14 3.90 -16.64
N PHE A 287 10.21 4.39 -16.02
CA PHE A 287 11.19 5.32 -16.59
C PHE A 287 12.62 4.80 -16.30
N PRO A 288 13.10 3.81 -17.07
CA PRO A 288 14.38 3.15 -16.80
C PRO A 288 15.61 4.08 -16.87
N SER A 289 15.47 5.29 -17.40
CA SER A 289 16.55 6.29 -17.41
C SER A 289 16.75 6.97 -16.05
N THR A 290 15.79 6.81 -15.13
CA THR A 290 15.83 7.40 -13.79
C THR A 290 16.82 6.70 -12.86
N ARG A 291 17.30 7.44 -11.86
CA ARG A 291 18.30 6.96 -10.89
C ARG A 291 17.76 7.01 -9.48
N ALA A 292 17.98 5.94 -8.71
CA ALA A 292 17.56 5.86 -7.31
C ALA A 292 18.08 7.04 -6.45
N SER A 293 19.30 7.52 -6.73
CA SER A 293 19.92 8.65 -6.04
C SER A 293 19.13 9.95 -6.22
N THR A 294 18.48 10.16 -7.38
CA THR A 294 17.66 11.36 -7.65
C THR A 294 16.49 11.50 -6.67
N PHE A 295 15.99 10.40 -6.12
CA PHE A 295 14.86 10.43 -5.18
C PHE A 295 15.32 10.69 -3.74
N LEU A 296 16.53 10.27 -3.39
CA LEU A 296 17.03 10.24 -2.00
C LEU A 296 18.04 11.33 -1.67
N GLU A 297 18.84 11.75 -2.64
CA GLU A 297 19.95 12.70 -2.44
C GLU A 297 19.62 14.12 -2.92
N GLU A 298 18.66 14.26 -3.83
CA GLU A 298 18.35 15.51 -4.52
C GLU A 298 17.19 16.27 -3.88
N SER A 299 17.23 17.61 -3.98
CA SER A 299 16.15 18.48 -3.50
C SER A 299 14.82 18.18 -4.18
N CYS A 300 14.82 17.81 -5.47
CA CYS A 300 13.59 17.47 -6.19
C CYS A 300 12.85 16.27 -5.59
N GLY A 301 13.57 15.32 -4.96
CA GLY A 301 13.02 14.10 -4.36
C GLY A 301 12.58 14.32 -2.92
N VAL A 302 13.39 13.79 -1.98
CA VAL A 302 13.05 13.74 -0.55
C VAL A 302 12.71 15.11 0.04
N ALA A 303 13.45 16.17 -0.32
CA ALA A 303 13.23 17.50 0.25
C ALA A 303 11.89 18.11 -0.20
N ASP A 304 11.57 18.03 -1.51
CA ASP A 304 10.32 18.57 -2.03
C ASP A 304 9.11 17.79 -1.49
N ILE A 305 9.24 16.47 -1.30
CA ILE A 305 8.22 15.65 -0.60
C ILE A 305 8.02 16.14 0.84
N MET A 306 9.10 16.32 1.60
CA MET A 306 9.03 16.79 2.99
C MET A 306 8.32 18.15 3.10
N THR A 307 8.80 19.15 2.36
CA THR A 307 8.21 20.49 2.37
C THR A 307 6.73 20.46 1.96
N SER A 308 6.38 19.66 0.94
CA SER A 308 4.99 19.54 0.47
C SER A 308 4.07 18.88 1.49
N CYS A 309 4.55 17.87 2.22
CA CYS A 309 3.78 17.16 3.24
C CYS A 309 3.66 17.96 4.55
N LEU A 310 4.59 18.87 4.82
CA LEU A 310 4.58 19.68 6.04
C LEU A 310 3.78 20.98 5.88
N SER A 311 3.93 21.70 4.77
CA SER A 311 3.35 23.04 4.59
C SER A 311 2.72 23.29 3.21
N GLY A 312 2.64 22.26 2.36
CA GLY A 312 2.12 22.41 1.00
C GLY A 312 0.61 22.62 0.91
N ARG A 313 0.17 23.22 -0.21
CA ARG A 313 -1.24 23.47 -0.54
C ARG A 313 -2.05 22.17 -0.64
N ASN A 314 -1.51 21.12 -1.26
CA ASN A 314 -2.15 19.79 -1.34
C ASN A 314 -2.46 19.23 0.05
N ARG A 315 -1.48 19.27 0.97
CA ARG A 315 -1.65 18.84 2.36
C ARG A 315 -2.73 19.67 3.07
N LEU A 316 -2.70 21.00 2.93
CA LEU A 316 -3.68 21.90 3.54
C LEU A 316 -5.11 21.60 3.09
N ILE A 317 -5.34 21.49 1.78
CA ILE A 317 -6.68 21.24 1.27
C ILE A 317 -7.17 19.85 1.68
N ALA A 318 -6.32 18.83 1.60
CA ALA A 318 -6.67 17.47 2.06
C ALA A 318 -7.04 17.43 3.55
N GLU A 319 -6.30 18.14 4.42
CA GLU A 319 -6.63 18.25 5.84
C GLU A 319 -8.00 18.92 6.04
N LEU A 320 -8.25 20.04 5.38
CA LEU A 320 -9.52 20.77 5.47
C LEU A 320 -10.67 19.94 4.91
N MET A 321 -10.45 19.16 3.86
CA MET A 321 -11.44 18.28 3.26
C MET A 321 -11.98 17.27 4.29
N VAL A 322 -11.09 16.65 5.06
CA VAL A 322 -11.46 15.74 6.16
C VAL A 322 -12.15 16.49 7.30
N LYS A 323 -11.58 17.61 7.76
CA LYS A 323 -12.09 18.37 8.91
C LYS A 323 -13.46 19.00 8.67
N THR A 324 -13.72 19.46 7.44
CA THR A 324 -14.98 20.14 7.08
C THR A 324 -16.05 19.18 6.57
N GLY A 325 -15.66 17.97 6.15
CA GLY A 325 -16.58 17.01 5.54
C GLY A 325 -17.17 17.51 4.21
N LYS A 326 -16.59 18.53 3.57
CA LYS A 326 -17.17 19.17 2.36
C LYS A 326 -17.32 18.26 1.15
N ALA A 327 -16.63 17.12 1.12
CA ALA A 327 -16.82 16.11 0.10
C ALA A 327 -17.58 14.86 0.61
N SER A 328 -18.14 14.92 1.83
CA SER A 328 -18.95 13.86 2.41
C SER A 328 -20.30 13.70 1.70
N PRO A 329 -20.66 12.48 1.26
CA PRO A 329 -22.00 12.21 0.76
C PRO A 329 -23.09 12.36 1.84
N VAL A 330 -22.70 12.47 3.12
CA VAL A 330 -23.58 12.53 4.29
C VAL A 330 -23.95 13.99 4.64
N SER A 331 -24.60 14.70 3.71
CA SER A 331 -25.55 15.75 4.14
C SER A 331 -26.94 15.11 4.16
N LEU A 332 -27.47 14.90 5.37
CA LEU A 332 -28.63 14.05 5.71
C LEU A 332 -29.96 14.36 4.99
N GLY A 333 -30.03 15.37 4.11
CA GLY A 333 -31.27 15.82 3.46
C GLY A 333 -31.60 15.18 2.10
N PHE A 334 -30.60 14.79 1.31
CA PHE A 334 -30.80 14.58 -0.13
C PHE A 334 -31.17 13.14 -0.54
N VAL A 335 -30.66 12.12 0.18
CA VAL A 335 -30.93 10.70 -0.14
C VAL A 335 -32.41 10.34 0.07
N LYS A 336 -33.07 10.92 1.07
CA LYS A 336 -34.53 10.79 1.27
C LYS A 336 -35.35 11.46 0.17
N MET A 337 -34.82 12.48 -0.50
CA MET A 337 -35.50 13.20 -1.57
C MET A 337 -35.37 12.45 -2.92
N PHE A 338 -34.18 11.90 -3.21
CA PHE A 338 -33.92 11.19 -4.46
C PHE A 338 -34.55 9.78 -4.50
N HIS A 339 -34.61 9.08 -3.37
CA HIS A 339 -35.36 7.81 -3.27
C HIS A 339 -36.87 8.02 -3.46
N LYS A 340 -37.37 9.23 -3.19
CA LYS A 340 -38.77 9.62 -3.42
C LYS A 340 -39.03 9.97 -4.88
N LEU A 341 -38.06 10.61 -5.56
CA LEU A 341 -38.13 10.96 -6.98
C LEU A 341 -38.01 9.75 -7.92
N LEU A 342 -37.10 8.81 -7.64
CA LEU A 342 -36.93 7.58 -8.43
C LEU A 342 -38.14 6.63 -8.39
N VAL A 343 -38.97 6.75 -7.35
CA VAL A 343 -40.24 5.99 -7.24
C VAL A 343 -41.39 6.73 -7.94
N GLN A 344 -41.27 8.03 -8.22
CA GLN A 344 -42.39 8.86 -8.72
C GLN A 344 -42.24 9.37 -10.16
N GLN A 345 -41.04 9.54 -10.72
CA GLN A 345 -40.83 9.95 -12.10
C GLN A 345 -40.10 8.84 -12.88
N GLY A 346 -40.85 8.22 -13.78
CA GLY A 346 -40.57 6.90 -14.32
C GLY A 346 -39.36 6.82 -15.25
N PHE A 347 -38.78 5.63 -15.25
CA PHE A 347 -37.73 5.09 -16.13
C PHE A 347 -37.76 5.54 -17.62
N ARG A 348 -38.88 6.06 -18.14
CA ARG A 348 -39.02 6.46 -19.54
C ARG A 348 -38.24 7.71 -19.93
N GLU A 349 -38.10 8.70 -19.05
CA GLU A 349 -37.39 9.96 -19.38
C GLU A 349 -35.86 9.73 -19.47
N LEU A 350 -35.33 8.82 -18.65
CA LEU A 350 -33.92 8.40 -18.67
C LEU A 350 -33.55 7.56 -19.91
N GLU A 351 -34.48 6.76 -20.43
CA GLU A 351 -34.29 5.97 -21.67
C GLU A 351 -34.21 6.86 -22.92
N GLU A 352 -34.93 7.97 -22.96
CA GLU A 352 -34.90 8.93 -24.07
C GLU A 352 -33.64 9.81 -24.07
N GLU A 353 -33.22 10.31 -22.90
CA GLU A 353 -32.15 11.31 -22.83
C GLU A 353 -30.74 10.69 -22.92
N HIS A 354 -30.56 9.45 -22.46
CA HIS A 354 -29.22 8.85 -22.30
C HIS A 354 -28.99 7.54 -23.07
N LEU A 355 -30.05 6.89 -23.59
CA LEU A 355 -29.95 5.58 -24.26
C LEU A 355 -30.45 5.59 -25.72
N ASN A 356 -30.74 6.76 -26.31
CA ASN A 356 -31.17 6.91 -27.71
C ASN A 356 -32.31 5.94 -28.10
N GLY A 357 -33.27 5.70 -27.21
CA GLY A 357 -34.43 4.86 -27.47
C GLY A 357 -34.19 3.34 -27.33
N GLN A 358 -33.05 2.89 -26.80
CA GLN A 358 -32.87 1.49 -26.41
C GLN A 358 -33.54 1.21 -25.05
N LYS A 359 -34.40 0.19 -25.00
CA LYS A 359 -35.06 -0.27 -23.76
C LYS A 359 -34.09 -1.05 -22.88
N LEU A 360 -34.04 -0.74 -21.60
CA LEU A 360 -33.21 -1.45 -20.62
C LEU A 360 -33.69 -2.90 -20.45
N GLN A 361 -32.83 -3.88 -20.75
CA GLN A 361 -33.11 -5.30 -20.49
C GLN A 361 -32.70 -5.67 -19.05
N GLY A 362 -33.67 -5.80 -18.14
CA GLY A 362 -33.53 -6.52 -16.87
C GLY A 362 -32.90 -5.78 -15.66
N PRO A 363 -32.99 -6.38 -14.45
CA PRO A 363 -32.56 -5.79 -13.17
C PRO A 363 -31.04 -5.63 -13.01
N GLN A 364 -30.21 -6.41 -13.72
CA GLN A 364 -28.74 -6.24 -13.72
C GLN A 364 -28.32 -4.90 -14.33
N THR A 365 -28.95 -4.49 -15.43
CA THR A 365 -28.68 -3.20 -16.08
C THR A 365 -29.11 -2.01 -15.23
N ALA A 366 -30.13 -2.17 -14.38
CA ALA A 366 -30.53 -1.13 -13.42
C ALA A 366 -29.56 -0.98 -12.25
N GLN A 367 -28.92 -2.08 -11.81
CA GLN A 367 -27.91 -2.06 -10.76
C GLN A 367 -26.56 -1.53 -11.28
N GLU A 368 -26.19 -1.85 -12.51
CA GLU A 368 -25.05 -1.26 -13.21
C GLU A 368 -25.26 0.22 -13.48
N LEU A 369 -26.46 0.62 -13.94
CA LEU A 369 -26.81 2.03 -14.14
C LEU A 369 -26.87 2.78 -12.80
N HIS A 370 -27.41 2.18 -11.73
CA HIS A 370 -27.40 2.75 -10.39
C HIS A 370 -25.97 2.92 -9.86
N THR A 371 -25.10 1.93 -10.05
CA THR A 371 -23.69 1.97 -9.66
C THR A 371 -22.94 3.04 -10.46
N PHE A 372 -23.13 3.06 -11.77
CA PHE A 372 -22.54 4.04 -12.69
C PHE A 372 -23.00 5.47 -12.37
N LEU A 373 -24.31 5.70 -12.18
CA LEU A 373 -24.88 7.00 -11.83
C LEU A 373 -24.45 7.44 -10.43
N THR A 374 -24.40 6.52 -9.45
CA THR A 374 -23.93 6.81 -8.08
C THR A 374 -22.44 7.18 -8.07
N ALA A 375 -21.60 6.45 -8.82
CA ALA A 375 -20.19 6.79 -9.00
C ALA A 375 -20.01 8.16 -9.68
N ARG A 376 -20.80 8.45 -10.73
CA ARG A 376 -20.75 9.71 -11.47
C ARG A 376 -21.24 10.91 -10.64
N VAL A 377 -22.20 10.70 -9.74
CA VAL A 377 -22.67 11.71 -8.77
C VAL A 377 -21.65 11.95 -7.65
N ARG A 378 -20.96 10.90 -7.16
CA ARG A 378 -19.89 11.00 -6.16
C ARG A 378 -18.68 11.78 -6.69
N LEU A 379 -18.21 11.44 -7.90
CA LEU A 379 -17.12 12.14 -8.59
C LEU A 379 -17.39 13.65 -8.74
N LYS A 380 -18.62 14.02 -9.14
CA LYS A 380 -18.99 15.44 -9.29
C LYS A 380 -18.97 16.21 -7.95
N ARG A 381 -19.27 15.55 -6.82
CA ARG A 381 -19.29 16.18 -5.49
C ARG A 381 -17.89 16.32 -4.88
N SER A 382 -17.02 15.33 -5.04
CA SER A 382 -15.64 15.45 -4.54
C SER A 382 -14.85 16.49 -5.32
N GLU A 383 -15.01 16.54 -6.65
CA GLU A 383 -14.48 17.62 -7.49
C GLU A 383 -15.02 18.99 -7.07
N GLN A 384 -16.31 19.08 -6.74
CA GLN A 384 -16.91 20.31 -6.24
C GLN A 384 -16.32 20.72 -4.88
N GLY A 385 -16.15 19.79 -3.94
CA GLY A 385 -15.54 20.07 -2.63
C GLY A 385 -14.09 20.55 -2.73
N PHE A 386 -13.29 19.97 -3.64
CA PHE A 386 -11.96 20.50 -3.93
C PHE A 386 -12.04 21.91 -4.53
N ARG A 387 -12.92 22.16 -5.50
CA ARG A 387 -13.08 23.50 -6.11
C ARG A 387 -13.50 24.57 -5.10
N GLU A 388 -14.44 24.26 -4.21
CA GLU A 388 -14.88 25.18 -3.16
C GLU A 388 -13.73 25.52 -2.20
N LEU A 389 -12.98 24.52 -1.74
CA LEU A 389 -11.83 24.73 -0.87
C LEU A 389 -10.67 25.44 -1.60
N GLU A 390 -10.47 25.18 -2.89
CA GLU A 390 -9.52 25.92 -3.73
C GLU A 390 -9.90 27.41 -3.80
N GLU A 391 -11.16 27.72 -4.06
CA GLU A 391 -11.67 29.09 -4.14
C GLU A 391 -11.55 29.83 -2.80
N GLU A 392 -11.86 29.15 -1.70
CA GLU A 392 -11.81 29.74 -0.35
C GLU A 392 -10.39 29.96 0.16
N HIS A 393 -9.45 29.04 -0.14
CA HIS A 393 -8.14 29.02 0.54
C HIS A 393 -6.94 29.25 -0.36
N LEU A 394 -7.07 29.16 -1.69
CA LEU A 394 -5.92 29.23 -2.61
C LEU A 394 -5.87 30.50 -3.47
N ASN A 395 -6.77 31.47 -3.28
CA ASN A 395 -6.75 32.78 -3.97
C ASN A 395 -6.56 32.66 -5.50
N GLY A 396 -7.25 31.73 -6.14
CA GLY A 396 -7.18 31.48 -7.59
C GLY A 396 -6.04 30.57 -8.05
N GLN A 397 -5.18 30.09 -7.14
CA GLN A 397 -4.20 29.04 -7.45
C GLN A 397 -4.86 27.66 -7.54
N LYS A 398 -4.34 26.78 -8.40
CA LYS A 398 -4.89 25.44 -8.65
C LYS A 398 -4.17 24.33 -7.89
N LEU A 399 -4.93 23.35 -7.43
CA LEU A 399 -4.44 22.12 -6.81
C LEU A 399 -4.07 21.11 -7.92
N GLN A 400 -2.90 20.48 -7.81
CA GLN A 400 -2.44 19.51 -8.80
C GLN A 400 -2.55 18.06 -8.33
N GLY A 401 -2.54 17.81 -7.01
CA GLY A 401 -2.50 16.47 -6.43
C GLY A 401 -3.64 15.55 -6.88
N PRO A 402 -4.92 15.97 -6.81
CA PRO A 402 -6.03 15.09 -7.20
C PRO A 402 -5.91 14.67 -8.67
N GLN A 403 -5.65 15.63 -9.56
CA GLN A 403 -5.49 15.35 -10.99
C GLN A 403 -4.33 14.38 -11.24
N THR A 404 -3.17 14.55 -10.59
CA THR A 404 -2.06 13.60 -10.71
C THR A 404 -2.43 12.22 -10.20
N ALA A 405 -3.20 12.10 -9.11
CA ALA A 405 -3.68 10.81 -8.61
C ALA A 405 -4.60 10.13 -9.64
N GLN A 406 -5.48 10.88 -10.31
CA GLN A 406 -6.32 10.37 -11.39
C GLN A 406 -5.52 9.89 -12.59
N GLU A 407 -4.54 10.68 -13.03
CA GLU A 407 -3.65 10.33 -14.16
C GLU A 407 -2.90 9.03 -13.86
N LEU A 408 -2.34 8.88 -12.67
CA LEU A 408 -1.65 7.65 -12.26
C LEU A 408 -2.58 6.45 -12.16
N HIS A 409 -3.77 6.62 -11.59
CA HIS A 409 -4.76 5.54 -11.50
C HIS A 409 -5.19 5.06 -12.88
N THR A 410 -5.45 5.98 -13.82
CA THR A 410 -5.76 5.65 -15.21
C THR A 410 -4.62 4.88 -15.87
N PHE A 411 -3.38 5.31 -15.68
CA PHE A 411 -2.20 4.63 -16.21
C PHE A 411 -2.03 3.20 -15.65
N LEU A 412 -2.13 3.04 -14.33
CA LEU A 412 -1.98 1.75 -13.65
C LEU A 412 -3.10 0.78 -14.03
N THR A 413 -4.34 1.27 -14.09
CA THR A 413 -5.50 0.46 -14.49
C THR A 413 -5.37 -0.02 -15.95
N ALA A 414 -4.91 0.84 -16.85
CA ALA A 414 -4.68 0.48 -18.25
C ALA A 414 -3.55 -0.56 -18.44
N ARG A 415 -2.64 -0.70 -17.47
CA ARG A 415 -1.54 -1.68 -17.49
C ARG A 415 -1.94 -3.06 -16.95
N GLY A 416 -2.92 -3.12 -16.04
CA GLY A 416 -3.38 -4.37 -15.43
C GLY A 416 -2.25 -5.15 -14.74
N ASP A 417 -2.18 -6.47 -14.97
CA ASP A 417 -1.20 -7.38 -14.35
C ASP A 417 0.28 -7.14 -14.76
N ASN A 418 0.55 -6.20 -15.67
CA ASN A 418 1.91 -5.89 -16.13
C ASN A 418 2.72 -5.01 -15.16
N VAL A 419 2.24 -4.83 -13.93
CA VAL A 419 2.96 -4.12 -12.85
C VAL A 419 3.90 -5.09 -12.14
N ARG A 420 5.21 -4.79 -12.17
CA ARG A 420 6.27 -5.66 -11.63
C ARG A 420 6.35 -5.64 -10.11
N ARG A 421 5.96 -4.54 -9.45
CA ARG A 421 6.00 -4.40 -7.99
C ARG A 421 4.97 -5.33 -7.32
N PRO A 422 5.38 -6.28 -6.47
CA PRO A 422 4.44 -7.12 -5.72
C PRO A 422 3.55 -6.26 -4.82
N GLY A 423 2.23 -6.30 -5.05
CA GLY A 423 1.28 -5.46 -4.30
C GLY A 423 1.00 -4.09 -4.92
N GLY A 424 1.59 -3.75 -6.06
CA GLY A 424 1.27 -2.54 -6.82
C GLY A 424 1.69 -1.24 -6.13
N TYR A 425 0.87 -0.20 -6.25
CA TYR A 425 1.10 1.15 -5.70
C TYR A 425 -0.05 1.55 -4.75
N PRO A 426 -0.15 0.89 -3.58
CA PRO A 426 -1.30 1.02 -2.68
C PRO A 426 -1.52 2.44 -2.15
N LEU A 427 -0.47 3.25 -1.95
CA LEU A 427 -0.66 4.63 -1.48
C LEU A 427 -1.27 5.50 -2.58
N VAL A 428 -0.76 5.37 -3.82
CA VAL A 428 -1.32 6.08 -4.99
C VAL A 428 -2.78 5.73 -5.17
N GLU A 429 -3.11 4.44 -5.08
CA GLU A 429 -4.47 3.95 -5.19
C GLU A 429 -5.34 4.49 -4.03
N ALA A 430 -4.89 4.39 -2.78
CA ALA A 430 -5.63 4.92 -1.63
C ALA A 430 -5.94 6.42 -1.77
N VAL A 431 -4.97 7.23 -2.19
CA VAL A 431 -5.17 8.68 -2.39
C VAL A 431 -6.19 8.94 -3.50
N TRP A 432 -6.10 8.24 -4.63
CA TRP A 432 -7.06 8.38 -5.71
C TRP A 432 -8.48 8.07 -5.21
N ARG A 433 -8.64 6.97 -4.48
CA ARG A 433 -9.94 6.56 -3.94
C ARG A 433 -10.52 7.55 -2.94
N ILE A 434 -9.70 8.10 -2.04
CA ILE A 434 -10.15 9.15 -1.12
C ILE A 434 -10.60 10.39 -1.91
N CYS A 435 -9.87 10.78 -2.97
CA CYS A 435 -10.19 11.96 -3.77
C CYS A 435 -11.45 11.79 -4.64
N TYR A 436 -11.70 10.60 -5.19
CA TYR A 436 -12.68 10.39 -6.26
C TYR A 436 -13.83 9.44 -5.91
N GLU A 437 -13.59 8.47 -5.01
CA GLU A 437 -14.63 7.58 -4.48
C GLU A 437 -15.20 8.10 -3.15
N TRP A 438 -14.54 9.10 -2.54
CA TRP A 438 -14.78 9.56 -1.16
C TRP A 438 -14.82 8.38 -0.18
N ASP A 439 -13.81 7.52 -0.27
CA ASP A 439 -13.60 6.47 0.72
C ASP A 439 -12.80 7.01 1.91
N ILE A 440 -13.38 7.97 2.63
CA ILE A 440 -12.97 8.20 4.01
C ILE A 440 -13.70 7.11 4.79
N CYS A 441 -13.01 6.00 5.05
CA CYS A 441 -13.54 4.78 5.63
C CYS A 441 -14.63 5.05 6.69
N THR A 442 -15.88 4.96 6.28
CA THR A 442 -16.94 4.40 7.13
C THR A 442 -17.14 3.00 6.62
N MET A 443 -16.25 2.09 7.03
CA MET A 443 -16.46 0.67 6.80
C MET A 443 -17.74 0.26 7.51
N ALA A 444 -18.49 -0.67 6.91
CA ALA A 444 -19.42 -1.46 7.71
C ALA A 444 -18.59 -2.14 8.80
N LYS A 445 -19.03 -2.02 10.05
CA LYS A 445 -18.31 -2.62 11.17
C LYS A 445 -18.37 -4.13 11.07
N GLU A 446 -17.27 -4.77 11.41
CA GLU A 446 -17.16 -6.22 11.44
C GLU A 446 -17.89 -6.77 12.66
N LYS A 447 -18.79 -7.73 12.44
CA LYS A 447 -19.56 -8.40 13.47
C LYS A 447 -18.88 -9.73 13.80
N VAL A 448 -18.34 -9.81 15.01
CA VAL A 448 -17.49 -10.94 15.45
C VAL A 448 -18.34 -12.02 16.12
N CYS A 449 -18.15 -13.27 15.72
CA CYS A 449 -18.70 -14.43 16.42
C CYS A 449 -17.64 -15.50 16.70
N VAL A 450 -17.60 -15.96 17.95
CA VAL A 450 -16.74 -17.05 18.41
C VAL A 450 -17.54 -18.34 18.50
N ILE A 451 -17.15 -19.34 17.71
CA ILE A 451 -17.76 -20.67 17.70
C ILE A 451 -16.98 -21.55 18.67
N GLY A 452 -17.52 -21.73 19.87
CA GLY A 452 -16.95 -22.58 20.91
C GLY A 452 -16.90 -21.88 22.26
N SER A 453 -17.42 -22.55 23.29
CA SER A 453 -17.52 -22.04 24.67
C SER A 453 -16.59 -22.74 25.66
N GLY A 454 -15.65 -23.54 25.17
CA GLY A 454 -14.63 -24.17 26.00
C GLY A 454 -13.67 -23.17 26.63
N ASN A 455 -12.64 -23.67 27.31
CA ASN A 455 -11.65 -22.84 28.00
C ASN A 455 -10.99 -21.81 27.05
N TRP A 456 -10.56 -22.28 25.86
CA TRP A 456 -9.98 -21.42 24.82
C TRP A 456 -10.99 -20.48 24.15
N GLY A 457 -12.17 -20.97 23.78
CA GLY A 457 -13.20 -20.13 23.18
C GLY A 457 -13.61 -18.98 24.08
N SER A 458 -13.76 -19.25 25.38
CA SER A 458 -14.03 -18.22 26.41
C SER A 458 -12.87 -17.23 26.56
N ALA A 459 -11.62 -17.69 26.58
CA ALA A 459 -10.45 -16.82 26.68
C ALA A 459 -10.29 -15.89 25.45
N ILE A 460 -10.51 -16.42 24.25
CA ILE A 460 -10.46 -15.64 23.01
C ILE A 460 -11.63 -14.66 22.93
N ALA A 461 -12.85 -15.07 23.32
CA ALA A 461 -13.99 -14.17 23.39
C ALA A 461 -13.70 -12.98 24.32
N ARG A 462 -13.05 -13.19 25.47
CA ARG A 462 -12.63 -12.08 26.35
C ARG A 462 -11.67 -11.11 25.67
N ILE A 463 -10.68 -11.60 24.92
CA ILE A 463 -9.71 -10.77 24.20
C ILE A 463 -10.40 -9.99 23.09
N ALA A 464 -11.18 -10.67 22.26
CA ALA A 464 -11.94 -10.05 21.18
C ALA A 464 -12.88 -8.97 21.73
N ALA A 465 -13.62 -9.25 22.81
CA ALA A 465 -14.54 -8.30 23.44
C ALA A 465 -13.85 -7.03 23.95
N ARG A 466 -12.61 -7.13 24.41
CA ARG A 466 -11.80 -5.95 24.76
C ARG A 466 -11.42 -5.16 23.52
N ASN A 467 -10.90 -5.84 22.50
CA ASN A 467 -10.33 -5.19 21.33
C ASN A 467 -11.39 -4.56 20.41
N VAL A 468 -12.59 -5.14 20.31
CA VAL A 468 -13.69 -4.51 19.54
C VAL A 468 -14.10 -3.15 20.13
N LYS A 469 -13.94 -2.94 21.44
CA LYS A 469 -14.16 -1.62 22.08
C LYS A 469 -13.04 -0.64 21.74
N GLU A 470 -11.79 -1.11 21.76
CA GLU A 470 -10.61 -0.29 21.41
C GLU A 470 -10.59 0.08 19.91
N HIS A 471 -11.24 -0.72 19.07
CA HIS A 471 -11.32 -0.57 17.60
C HIS A 471 -12.77 -0.39 17.11
N SER A 472 -13.52 0.51 17.76
CA SER A 472 -14.95 0.74 17.46
C SER A 472 -15.22 1.31 16.06
N ASP A 473 -14.19 1.80 15.38
CA ASP A 473 -14.21 2.21 13.97
C ASP A 473 -14.21 1.02 13.01
N THR A 474 -13.75 -0.14 13.48
CA THR A 474 -13.59 -1.39 12.72
C THR A 474 -14.64 -2.43 13.09
N PHE A 475 -14.98 -2.60 14.36
CA PHE A 475 -15.86 -3.68 14.85
C PHE A 475 -17.12 -3.18 15.54
N GLU A 476 -18.18 -4.01 15.52
CA GLU A 476 -19.31 -3.84 16.41
C GLU A 476 -18.89 -4.09 17.88
N GLU A 477 -19.47 -3.35 18.81
CA GLU A 477 -19.06 -3.45 20.23
C GLU A 477 -19.46 -4.78 20.87
N GLU A 478 -20.58 -5.39 20.45
CA GLU A 478 -21.05 -6.68 20.93
C GLU A 478 -20.43 -7.82 20.10
N ILE A 479 -19.91 -8.84 20.78
CA ILE A 479 -19.50 -10.09 20.14
C ILE A 479 -20.43 -11.22 20.58
N THR A 480 -20.70 -12.15 19.66
CA THR A 480 -21.49 -13.36 19.96
C THR A 480 -20.56 -14.54 20.22
N MET A 481 -20.88 -15.38 21.21
CA MET A 481 -20.18 -16.63 21.46
C MET A 481 -21.19 -17.78 21.42
N TYR A 482 -21.00 -18.72 20.48
CA TYR A 482 -21.82 -19.94 20.43
C TYR A 482 -21.50 -20.83 21.62
N VAL A 483 -22.52 -21.17 22.40
CA VAL A 483 -22.43 -22.05 23.56
C VAL A 483 -23.27 -23.28 23.31
N HIS A 484 -22.65 -24.47 23.25
CA HIS A 484 -23.44 -25.69 23.29
C HIS A 484 -24.17 -25.76 24.63
N GLU A 485 -25.50 -25.85 24.59
CA GLU A 485 -26.31 -25.67 25.79
C GLU A 485 -26.12 -26.84 26.77
N GLU A 486 -25.81 -26.50 28.00
CA GLU A 486 -25.58 -27.44 29.10
C GLU A 486 -26.20 -26.88 30.38
N GLU A 487 -26.71 -27.76 31.24
CA GLU A 487 -27.21 -27.34 32.54
C GLU A 487 -26.08 -27.32 33.57
N VAL A 488 -25.97 -26.20 34.29
CA VAL A 488 -25.10 -26.04 35.46
C VAL A 488 -25.96 -25.50 36.60
N ASP A 489 -26.03 -26.25 37.71
CA ASP A 489 -26.86 -25.92 38.87
C ASP A 489 -28.34 -25.64 38.52
N GLY A 490 -28.90 -26.37 37.55
CA GLY A 490 -30.30 -26.25 37.11
C GLY A 490 -30.60 -25.01 36.27
N LYS A 491 -29.57 -24.29 35.80
CA LYS A 491 -29.70 -23.18 34.85
C LYS A 491 -28.95 -23.47 33.54
N PRO A 492 -29.44 -22.99 32.39
CA PRO A 492 -28.69 -23.05 31.12
C PRO A 492 -27.37 -22.27 31.21
N LEU A 493 -26.27 -22.87 30.78
CA LEU A 493 -24.94 -22.26 30.80
C LEU A 493 -24.90 -20.93 30.03
N SER A 494 -25.60 -20.86 28.90
CA SER A 494 -25.73 -19.62 28.11
C SER A 494 -26.32 -18.46 28.94
N SER A 495 -27.35 -18.76 29.74
CA SER A 495 -27.99 -17.79 30.62
C SER A 495 -27.09 -17.36 31.77
N ILE A 496 -26.32 -18.30 32.35
CA ILE A 496 -25.34 -17.98 33.40
C ILE A 496 -24.25 -17.04 32.85
N ILE A 497 -23.74 -17.30 31.65
CA ILE A 497 -22.73 -16.46 31.01
C ILE A 497 -23.29 -15.06 30.75
N ASN A 498 -24.52 -14.94 30.24
CA ASN A 498 -25.13 -13.64 29.98
C ASN A 498 -25.48 -12.86 31.26
N GLU A 499 -25.85 -13.53 32.36
CA GLU A 499 -26.18 -12.89 33.65
C GLU A 499 -24.92 -12.49 34.43
N LYS A 500 -23.90 -13.34 34.46
CA LYS A 500 -22.71 -13.18 35.32
C LYS A 500 -21.46 -12.72 34.57
N HIS A 501 -21.50 -12.71 33.24
CA HIS A 501 -20.34 -12.50 32.36
C HIS A 501 -19.16 -13.41 32.70
N GLU A 502 -19.46 -14.65 33.12
CA GLU A 502 -18.48 -15.66 33.53
C GLU A 502 -18.91 -17.04 33.02
N ASN A 503 -17.96 -17.77 32.42
CA ASN A 503 -18.16 -19.17 32.08
C ASN A 503 -17.77 -20.06 33.26
N VAL A 504 -18.71 -20.28 34.17
CA VAL A 504 -18.49 -20.98 35.45
C VAL A 504 -18.00 -22.43 35.29
N LYS A 505 -18.23 -23.06 34.12
CA LYS A 505 -17.84 -24.45 33.86
C LYS A 505 -16.44 -24.57 33.27
N TYR A 506 -16.18 -23.82 32.20
CA TYR A 506 -14.95 -23.97 31.41
C TYR A 506 -13.89 -22.91 31.72
N LEU A 507 -14.27 -21.80 32.38
CA LEU A 507 -13.40 -20.68 32.71
C LEU A 507 -13.79 -19.98 34.03
N SER A 508 -13.93 -20.77 35.09
CA SER A 508 -14.36 -20.27 36.41
C SER A 508 -13.39 -19.24 37.01
N GLY A 509 -13.94 -18.21 37.65
CA GLY A 509 -13.22 -17.11 38.28
C GLY A 509 -12.80 -15.99 37.34
N VAL A 510 -13.32 -15.99 36.10
CA VAL A 510 -12.85 -15.11 35.02
C VAL A 510 -14.00 -14.36 34.36
N GLN A 511 -13.92 -13.03 34.37
CA GLN A 511 -14.89 -12.15 33.72
C GLN A 511 -14.59 -12.01 32.22
N LEU A 512 -15.59 -12.23 31.36
CA LEU A 512 -15.49 -12.21 29.90
C LEU A 512 -15.72 -10.82 29.29
N GLY A 513 -16.42 -9.94 30.00
CA GLY A 513 -16.82 -8.62 29.52
C GLY A 513 -18.32 -8.55 29.23
N SER A 514 -18.92 -7.39 29.52
CA SER A 514 -20.37 -7.19 29.40
C SER A 514 -20.91 -7.25 27.97
N ASN A 515 -20.02 -7.17 26.99
CA ASN A 515 -20.30 -7.19 25.56
C ASN A 515 -20.05 -8.56 24.91
N VAL A 516 -19.83 -9.61 25.70
CA VAL A 516 -19.86 -11.00 25.24
C VAL A 516 -21.26 -11.55 25.45
N LYS A 517 -21.92 -11.94 24.36
CA LYS A 517 -23.25 -12.54 24.37
C LYS A 517 -23.17 -14.03 24.07
N ALA A 518 -23.52 -14.86 25.04
CA ALA A 518 -23.68 -16.30 24.85
C ALA A 518 -24.99 -16.60 24.10
N GLU A 519 -24.89 -17.32 22.99
CA GLU A 519 -26.03 -17.71 22.15
C GLU A 519 -26.03 -19.24 21.97
N PRO A 520 -27.06 -19.96 22.45
CA PRO A 520 -27.15 -21.41 22.32
C PRO A 520 -27.64 -21.90 20.96
N ASP A 521 -28.26 -21.03 20.16
CA ASP A 521 -28.71 -21.35 18.81
C ASP A 521 -27.58 -21.08 17.80
N PRO A 522 -27.04 -22.12 17.14
CA PRO A 522 -25.90 -21.95 16.22
C PRO A 522 -26.22 -21.03 15.04
N ILE A 523 -27.47 -21.00 14.57
CA ILE A 523 -27.90 -20.16 13.45
C ILE A 523 -27.98 -18.70 13.88
N LYS A 524 -28.54 -18.43 15.07
CA LYS A 524 -28.55 -17.06 15.62
C LYS A 524 -27.15 -16.57 15.94
N ALA A 525 -26.27 -17.46 16.40
CA ALA A 525 -24.91 -17.10 16.76
C ALA A 525 -24.13 -16.55 15.55
N VAL A 526 -24.25 -17.19 14.38
CA VAL A 526 -23.54 -16.78 13.16
C VAL A 526 -24.31 -15.76 12.30
N LYS A 527 -25.52 -15.39 12.70
CA LYS A 527 -26.38 -14.50 11.90
C LYS A 527 -25.71 -13.14 11.68
N GLU A 528 -25.50 -12.81 10.40
CA GLU A 528 -24.85 -11.57 9.93
C GLU A 528 -23.41 -11.41 10.45
N ALA A 529 -22.81 -12.46 11.02
CA ALA A 529 -21.42 -12.41 11.42
C ALA A 529 -20.53 -12.31 10.17
N THR A 530 -19.59 -11.37 10.20
CA THR A 530 -18.65 -11.12 9.10
C THR A 530 -17.23 -11.58 9.45
N ALA A 531 -16.95 -11.80 10.75
CA ALA A 531 -15.73 -12.44 11.24
C ALA A 531 -16.08 -13.63 12.16
N LEU A 532 -15.68 -14.85 11.77
CA LEU A 532 -15.89 -16.06 12.57
C LEU A 532 -14.59 -16.61 13.12
N ILE A 533 -14.58 -16.93 14.41
CA ILE A 533 -13.46 -17.54 15.11
C ILE A 533 -13.90 -18.94 15.55
N ILE A 534 -13.31 -19.99 14.96
CA ILE A 534 -13.69 -21.38 15.27
C ILE A 534 -12.72 -21.97 16.30
N VAL A 535 -13.24 -22.27 17.48
CA VAL A 535 -12.46 -22.80 18.62
C VAL A 535 -13.23 -23.96 19.25
N VAL A 536 -13.43 -25.02 18.47
CA VAL A 536 -14.05 -26.26 18.91
C VAL A 536 -13.07 -27.43 18.81
N PRO A 537 -13.16 -28.45 19.67
CA PRO A 537 -12.36 -29.67 19.51
C PRO A 537 -12.58 -30.29 18.13
N HIS A 538 -11.51 -30.81 17.52
CA HIS A 538 -11.50 -31.30 16.14
C HIS A 538 -12.65 -32.27 15.82
N GLN A 539 -12.95 -33.20 16.74
CA GLN A 539 -14.02 -34.20 16.63
C GLN A 539 -15.45 -33.60 16.49
N PHE A 540 -15.62 -32.30 16.76
CA PHE A 540 -16.90 -31.62 16.68
C PHE A 540 -16.98 -30.59 15.55
N VAL A 541 -15.87 -30.31 14.85
CA VAL A 541 -15.81 -29.26 13.82
C VAL A 541 -16.81 -29.53 12.69
N GLU A 542 -16.77 -30.72 12.07
CA GLU A 542 -17.71 -31.11 11.00
C GLU A 542 -19.16 -31.04 11.49
N LYS A 543 -19.40 -31.67 12.65
CA LYS A 543 -20.54 -31.49 13.57
C LYS A 543 -21.22 -30.12 13.46
N VAL A 544 -20.47 -29.14 13.93
CA VAL A 544 -20.94 -27.78 14.17
C VAL A 544 -21.12 -27.02 12.86
N LEU A 545 -20.25 -27.24 11.88
CA LEU A 545 -20.29 -26.53 10.60
C LEU A 545 -21.41 -27.01 9.68
N GLU A 546 -21.73 -28.31 9.66
CA GLU A 546 -22.89 -28.81 8.92
C GLU A 546 -24.18 -28.13 9.35
N GLY A 547 -24.35 -27.88 10.66
CA GLY A 547 -25.51 -27.18 11.21
C GLY A 547 -25.59 -25.69 10.87
N MET A 548 -24.50 -25.08 10.38
CA MET A 548 -24.41 -23.64 10.09
C MET A 548 -24.32 -23.32 8.60
N LYS A 549 -24.02 -24.31 7.74
CA LYS A 549 -23.66 -24.15 6.33
C LYS A 549 -24.61 -23.30 5.49
N GLU A 550 -25.92 -23.42 5.69
CA GLU A 550 -26.94 -22.69 4.92
C GLU A 550 -27.13 -21.23 5.36
N HIS A 551 -26.58 -20.84 6.51
CA HIS A 551 -26.77 -19.53 7.13
C HIS A 551 -25.50 -18.67 7.15
N LEU A 552 -24.40 -19.23 6.67
CA LEU A 552 -23.16 -18.51 6.40
C LEU A 552 -23.30 -17.76 5.07
N THR A 553 -22.77 -16.55 5.01
CA THR A 553 -22.81 -15.69 3.82
C THR A 553 -22.25 -16.42 2.59
N PRO A 554 -22.85 -16.32 1.38
CA PRO A 554 -22.31 -16.95 0.17
C PRO A 554 -20.87 -16.48 -0.10
N GLY A 555 -19.93 -17.40 -0.32
CA GLY A 555 -18.48 -17.15 -0.40
C GLY A 555 -17.74 -17.27 0.95
N PHE A 556 -18.45 -17.05 2.07
CA PHE A 556 -17.93 -17.25 3.42
C PHE A 556 -17.84 -18.74 3.78
N VAL A 557 -18.73 -19.60 3.25
CA VAL A 557 -18.63 -21.07 3.43
C VAL A 557 -17.36 -21.63 2.79
N GLU A 558 -17.01 -21.18 1.58
CA GLU A 558 -15.77 -21.58 0.90
C GLU A 558 -14.56 -21.01 1.65
N LYS A 559 -14.59 -19.74 2.09
CA LYS A 559 -13.56 -19.15 2.95
C LYS A 559 -13.47 -19.74 4.36
N VAL A 560 -14.53 -20.29 4.95
CA VAL A 560 -14.47 -20.96 6.27
C VAL A 560 -13.91 -22.37 6.12
N LEU A 561 -14.26 -23.08 5.06
CA LEU A 561 -13.70 -24.42 4.76
C LEU A 561 -12.26 -24.33 4.24
N GLU A 562 -11.88 -23.24 3.56
CA GLU A 562 -10.52 -22.98 3.07
C GLU A 562 -9.67 -22.22 4.09
N GLY A 563 -10.29 -21.35 4.89
CA GLY A 563 -9.74 -20.61 6.05
C GLY A 563 -9.75 -21.40 7.35
N MET A 564 -10.21 -22.66 7.32
CA MET A 564 -9.65 -23.72 8.17
C MET A 564 -8.14 -23.86 8.02
N LYS A 565 -7.48 -23.11 7.15
CA LYS A 565 -6.03 -22.96 7.14
C LYS A 565 -5.58 -21.85 8.09
N GLU A 566 -6.32 -20.75 8.27
CA GLU A 566 -5.92 -19.60 9.13
C GLU A 566 -6.02 -19.94 10.62
N HIS A 567 -4.99 -20.58 11.14
CA HIS A 567 -4.95 -21.02 12.52
C HIS A 567 -4.21 -20.02 13.39
N LEU A 568 -4.86 -19.60 14.47
CA LEU A 568 -4.16 -19.19 15.68
C LEU A 568 -3.75 -20.46 16.40
N THR A 569 -2.47 -20.86 16.31
CA THR A 569 -1.97 -21.95 17.16
C THR A 569 -1.41 -21.38 18.44
N PRO A 570 -2.04 -21.68 19.59
CA PRO A 570 -1.59 -21.09 20.82
C PRO A 570 -0.37 -21.82 21.37
N GLY A 571 0.76 -21.11 21.38
CA GLY A 571 1.94 -21.40 22.22
C GLY A 571 1.75 -21.12 23.71
N VAL A 572 0.54 -20.74 24.10
CA VAL A 572 0.22 -20.12 25.38
C VAL A 572 -0.84 -20.97 26.08
N ARG A 573 -1.01 -20.88 27.40
CA ARG A 573 -2.18 -21.45 28.08
C ARG A 573 -3.28 -20.40 28.15
N ALA A 574 -4.55 -20.79 27.99
CA ALA A 574 -5.69 -19.90 28.22
C ALA A 574 -5.60 -19.17 29.57
N VAL A 575 -5.11 -19.85 30.61
CA VAL A 575 -4.85 -19.27 31.95
C VAL A 575 -3.82 -18.14 31.92
N SER A 576 -2.80 -18.20 31.06
CA SER A 576 -1.79 -17.14 30.92
C SER A 576 -2.38 -15.90 30.24
N LEU A 577 -3.24 -16.09 29.23
CA LEU A 577 -3.98 -15.00 28.59
C LEU A 577 -4.87 -14.26 29.59
N ILE A 578 -5.55 -15.00 30.45
CA ILE A 578 -6.51 -14.49 31.42
C ILE A 578 -5.86 -13.72 32.56
N LYS A 579 -4.64 -14.13 32.94
CA LYS A 579 -3.84 -13.49 34.00
C LYS A 579 -3.04 -12.29 33.49
N ASP A 580 -3.28 -11.85 32.25
CA ASP A 580 -2.52 -10.78 31.60
C ASP A 580 -1.00 -11.00 31.67
N GLN A 581 -0.57 -12.27 31.62
CA GLN A 581 0.84 -12.60 31.54
C GLN A 581 1.32 -12.37 30.11
N PHE A 582 2.48 -11.73 29.97
CA PHE A 582 3.08 -11.53 28.66
C PHE A 582 3.26 -12.85 27.93
N CYS A 583 2.75 -12.91 26.71
CA CYS A 583 2.89 -14.02 25.82
C CYS A 583 2.79 -13.56 24.36
N GLU A 584 3.31 -14.38 23.47
CA GLU A 584 3.32 -14.15 22.04
C GLU A 584 2.62 -15.32 21.35
N SER A 585 1.98 -15.06 20.21
CA SER A 585 1.35 -16.07 19.39
C SER A 585 1.51 -15.73 17.91
N THR A 586 1.53 -16.77 17.09
CA THR A 586 1.62 -16.65 15.64
C THR A 586 0.24 -16.90 15.02
N LEU A 587 -0.09 -16.09 14.01
CA LEU A 587 -1.30 -16.21 13.21
C LEU A 587 -0.90 -16.42 11.74
N GLY A 588 -1.34 -17.54 11.17
CA GLY A 588 -1.18 -17.82 9.74
C GLY A 588 -2.25 -17.10 8.92
N ILE A 589 -1.83 -16.27 7.96
CA ILE A 589 -2.71 -15.56 7.02
C ILE A 589 -2.39 -15.98 5.59
N SER A 590 -3.43 -16.29 4.81
CA SER A 590 -3.26 -16.66 3.40
C SER A 590 -2.58 -15.54 2.59
N PRO A 591 -1.82 -15.86 1.52
CA PRO A 591 -1.25 -14.83 0.64
C PRO A 591 -2.29 -13.82 0.11
N GLU A 592 -3.52 -14.28 -0.10
CA GLU A 592 -4.68 -13.49 -0.49
C GLU A 592 -5.12 -12.56 0.64
N GLY A 593 -5.21 -13.07 1.88
CA GLY A 593 -5.58 -12.30 3.08
C GLY A 593 -4.51 -11.32 3.58
N MET A 594 -3.29 -11.35 3.01
CA MET A 594 -2.25 -10.34 3.28
C MET A 594 -2.55 -9.00 2.61
N LYS A 595 -3.52 -8.96 1.69
CA LYS A 595 -3.98 -7.74 1.02
C LYS A 595 -5.48 -7.56 1.26
N PRO A 596 -6.00 -6.33 1.21
CA PRO A 596 -7.43 -6.09 1.23
C PRO A 596 -8.15 -6.85 0.10
N ASN A 597 -9.26 -7.51 0.44
CA ASN A 597 -10.11 -8.23 -0.52
C ASN A 597 -10.83 -7.26 -1.47
N ASP A 598 -11.14 -6.08 -0.95
CA ASP A 598 -11.58 -4.96 -1.74
C ASP A 598 -10.91 -3.69 -1.25
N LYS A 599 -11.16 -2.66 -2.03
CA LYS A 599 -10.63 -1.33 -1.86
C LYS A 599 -10.98 -0.72 -0.48
N ASN A 600 -12.12 -1.07 0.12
CA ASN A 600 -12.65 -0.45 1.35
C ASN A 600 -12.53 -1.33 2.61
N SER A 601 -11.91 -2.50 2.52
CA SER A 601 -11.77 -3.44 3.64
C SER A 601 -10.34 -3.42 4.20
N LEU A 602 -10.20 -3.85 5.46
CA LEU A 602 -8.89 -4.22 5.98
C LEU A 602 -8.40 -5.47 5.25
N SER A 603 -7.07 -5.64 5.17
CA SER A 603 -6.53 -6.98 4.92
C SER A 603 -6.96 -7.91 6.04
N ASP A 604 -7.12 -9.20 5.76
CA ASP A 604 -7.45 -10.18 6.80
C ASP A 604 -6.34 -10.17 7.88
N ALA A 605 -5.06 -9.96 7.49
CA ALA A 605 -3.96 -9.76 8.41
C ALA A 605 -4.15 -8.60 9.40
N ASP A 606 -4.56 -7.42 8.91
CA ASP A 606 -4.79 -6.24 9.75
C ASP A 606 -6.04 -6.40 10.61
N LEU A 607 -7.09 -7.00 10.06
CA LEU A 607 -8.34 -7.29 10.77
C LEU A 607 -8.06 -8.19 11.98
N TRP A 608 -7.43 -9.34 11.75
CA TRP A 608 -7.15 -10.29 12.82
C TRP A 608 -6.09 -9.77 13.81
N TYR A 609 -5.11 -9.00 13.33
CA TYR A 609 -4.16 -8.32 14.23
C TYR A 609 -4.88 -7.39 15.19
N LYS A 610 -5.76 -6.51 14.71
CA LYS A 610 -6.57 -5.62 15.57
C LYS A 610 -7.45 -6.42 16.53
N LEU A 611 -8.02 -7.54 16.08
CA LEU A 611 -8.93 -8.33 16.90
C LEU A 611 -8.23 -9.06 18.05
N PHE A 612 -7.00 -9.54 17.87
CA PHE A 612 -6.32 -10.40 18.86
C PHE A 612 -5.13 -9.76 19.60
N ASN A 613 -4.45 -8.78 19.02
CA ASN A 613 -3.25 -8.22 19.62
C ASN A 613 -3.56 -7.34 20.84
N THR A 614 -2.85 -7.56 21.94
CA THR A 614 -2.91 -6.74 23.16
C THR A 614 -1.49 -6.50 23.71
N PRO A 615 -1.30 -5.62 24.71
CA PRO A 615 0.03 -5.45 25.34
C PRO A 615 0.62 -6.73 25.93
N THR A 616 -0.23 -7.64 26.42
CA THR A 616 0.13 -8.88 27.12
C THR A 616 -0.05 -10.13 26.26
N PHE A 617 -0.73 -10.04 25.12
CA PHE A 617 -0.87 -11.10 24.12
C PHE A 617 -0.52 -10.56 22.74
N ARG A 618 0.76 -10.69 22.35
CA ARG A 618 1.29 -10.14 21.10
C ARG A 618 1.08 -11.11 19.94
N ILE A 619 0.62 -10.58 18.81
CA ILE A 619 0.38 -11.37 17.59
C ILE A 619 1.47 -11.06 16.55
N ARG A 620 2.09 -12.11 16.01
CA ARG A 620 2.86 -12.06 14.75
C ARG A 620 2.05 -12.72 13.64
N THR A 621 1.97 -12.05 12.48
CA THR A 621 1.31 -12.60 11.30
C THR A 621 2.35 -13.17 10.34
N VAL A 622 2.09 -14.37 9.82
CA VAL A 622 2.95 -15.06 8.84
C VAL A 622 2.13 -15.60 7.69
N GLN A 623 2.76 -15.76 6.52
CA GLN A 623 2.11 -16.33 5.34
C GLN A 623 2.03 -17.86 5.34
N ASP A 624 2.75 -18.51 6.25
CA ASP A 624 2.84 -19.97 6.31
C ASP A 624 1.70 -20.54 7.16
N VAL A 625 0.53 -20.50 6.55
CA VAL A 625 -0.73 -20.92 7.15
C VAL A 625 -0.70 -22.39 7.57
N ASP A 626 -0.27 -23.26 6.65
CA ASP A 626 -0.17 -24.70 6.88
C ASP A 626 0.90 -25.01 7.95
N GLY A 627 2.04 -24.31 7.92
CA GLY A 627 3.11 -24.50 8.89
C GLY A 627 2.68 -24.14 10.32
N VAL A 628 1.95 -23.04 10.49
CA VAL A 628 1.36 -22.65 11.78
C VAL A 628 0.43 -23.75 12.29
N ALA A 629 -0.51 -24.21 11.45
CA ALA A 629 -1.46 -25.28 11.80
C ALA A 629 -0.77 -26.58 12.22
N LEU A 630 0.21 -27.02 11.42
CA LEU A 630 0.96 -28.25 11.64
C LEU A 630 1.79 -28.19 12.93
N CYS A 631 2.37 -27.03 13.28
CA CYS A 631 3.06 -26.87 14.56
C CYS A 631 2.12 -27.18 15.75
N GLY A 632 0.90 -26.64 15.74
CA GLY A 632 -0.07 -26.83 16.81
C GLY A 632 -0.57 -28.28 16.95
N GLY A 633 -0.75 -28.99 15.83
CA GLY A 633 -1.18 -30.38 15.83
C GLY A 633 -0.08 -31.35 16.26
N LEU A 634 1.11 -31.20 15.68
CA LEU A 634 2.17 -32.21 15.76
C LEU A 634 2.99 -32.11 17.07
N LYS A 635 3.02 -30.95 17.73
CA LYS A 635 3.74 -30.75 19.01
C LYS A 635 3.40 -31.79 20.09
N ASN A 636 2.17 -32.31 20.06
CA ASN A 636 1.67 -33.23 21.07
C ASN A 636 2.43 -34.57 21.07
N VAL A 637 2.97 -34.98 19.92
CA VAL A 637 3.80 -36.18 19.77
C VAL A 637 5.15 -36.00 20.48
N ILE A 638 5.78 -34.83 20.32
CA ILE A 638 7.01 -34.50 21.05
C ILE A 638 6.73 -34.40 22.55
N ALA A 639 5.59 -33.83 22.94
CA ALA A 639 5.19 -33.74 24.34
C ALA A 639 5.02 -35.12 24.99
N LEU A 640 4.49 -36.12 24.28
CA LEU A 640 4.46 -37.50 24.76
C LEU A 640 5.87 -38.05 24.97
N ALA A 641 6.78 -37.89 23.99
CA ALA A 641 8.17 -38.33 24.11
C ALA A 641 8.88 -37.69 25.31
N ALA A 642 8.64 -36.40 25.53
CA ALA A 642 9.15 -35.67 26.70
C ALA A 642 8.57 -36.20 28.03
N GLY A 643 7.29 -36.60 28.03
CA GLY A 643 6.63 -37.23 29.17
C GLY A 643 7.19 -38.62 29.48
N PHE A 644 7.41 -39.46 28.47
CA PHE A 644 8.05 -40.76 28.65
C PHE A 644 9.44 -40.61 29.28
N SER A 645 10.23 -39.65 28.79
CA SER A 645 11.55 -39.31 29.35
C SER A 645 11.48 -38.88 30.83
N ASP A 646 10.51 -38.02 31.18
CA ASP A 646 10.29 -37.59 32.57
C ASP A 646 9.85 -38.77 33.46
N GLY A 647 8.98 -39.65 32.95
CA GLY A 647 8.53 -40.85 33.64
C GLY A 647 9.65 -41.82 33.95
N MET A 648 10.61 -41.96 33.03
CA MET A 648 11.81 -42.78 33.19
C MET A 648 12.91 -42.15 34.06
N GLY A 649 12.78 -40.87 34.41
CA GLY A 649 13.77 -40.16 35.21
C GLY A 649 15.10 -39.90 34.48
N TRP A 650 15.11 -39.85 33.15
CA TRP A 650 16.33 -39.64 32.35
C TRP A 650 16.94 -38.23 32.46
N GLY A 651 16.24 -37.30 33.09
CA GLY A 651 16.73 -35.96 33.38
C GLY A 651 16.69 -35.00 32.18
N SER A 652 17.11 -33.75 32.44
CA SER A 652 16.93 -32.64 31.49
C SER A 652 17.73 -32.80 30.20
N ASN A 653 18.91 -33.42 30.23
CA ASN A 653 19.76 -33.57 29.03
C ASN A 653 19.11 -34.45 27.98
N THR A 654 18.60 -35.62 28.36
CA THR A 654 17.89 -36.55 27.47
C THR A 654 16.59 -35.93 26.97
N LYS A 655 15.85 -35.26 27.85
CA LYS A 655 14.65 -34.52 27.47
C LYS A 655 14.93 -33.43 26.44
N SER A 656 15.99 -32.64 26.62
CA SER A 656 16.40 -31.62 25.65
C SER A 656 16.81 -32.21 24.31
N ALA A 657 17.49 -33.37 24.30
CA ALA A 657 17.84 -34.08 23.08
C ALA A 657 16.57 -34.55 22.33
N ILE A 658 15.62 -35.17 23.03
CA ILE A 658 14.33 -35.60 22.49
C ILE A 658 13.55 -34.42 21.89
N ILE A 659 13.47 -33.29 22.61
CA ILE A 659 12.79 -32.09 22.12
C ILE A 659 13.45 -31.58 20.84
N ARG A 660 14.79 -31.48 20.82
CA ARG A 660 15.55 -31.01 19.64
C ARG A 660 15.36 -31.94 18.45
N ILE A 661 15.41 -33.26 18.65
CA ILE A 661 15.19 -34.27 17.60
C ILE A 661 13.75 -34.17 17.08
N GLY A 662 12.77 -34.08 17.97
CA GLY A 662 11.37 -33.94 17.61
C GLY A 662 11.07 -32.69 16.80
N ILE A 663 11.65 -31.53 17.17
CA ILE A 663 11.50 -30.29 16.39
C ILE A 663 12.06 -30.48 14.98
N MET A 664 13.23 -31.12 14.83
CA MET A 664 13.81 -31.40 13.52
C MET A 664 12.97 -32.39 12.71
N GLU A 665 12.47 -33.45 13.32
CA GLU A 665 11.61 -34.43 12.64
C GLU A 665 10.29 -33.82 12.16
N ILE A 666 9.59 -33.04 13.00
CA ILE A 666 8.37 -32.36 12.60
C ILE A 666 8.65 -31.35 11.47
N LYS A 667 9.68 -30.52 11.62
CA LYS A 667 10.05 -29.54 10.59
C LYS A 667 10.38 -30.24 9.27
N ASP A 668 11.21 -31.28 9.30
CA ASP A 668 11.58 -32.02 8.08
C ASP A 668 10.38 -32.79 7.51
N PHE A 669 9.49 -33.33 8.34
CA PHE A 669 8.24 -33.97 7.92
C PHE A 669 7.36 -32.97 7.17
N CYS A 670 7.12 -31.81 7.76
CA CYS A 670 6.25 -30.79 7.17
C CYS A 670 6.84 -30.21 5.89
N VAL A 671 8.13 -29.84 5.87
CA VAL A 671 8.79 -29.30 4.67
C VAL A 671 8.82 -30.34 3.53
N HIS A 672 8.94 -31.63 3.87
CA HIS A 672 8.97 -32.71 2.87
C HIS A 672 7.59 -32.96 2.24
N PHE A 673 6.54 -33.07 3.06
CA PHE A 673 5.20 -33.45 2.58
C PHE A 673 4.30 -32.26 2.23
N PHE A 674 4.62 -31.04 2.67
CA PHE A 674 3.82 -29.84 2.44
C PHE A 674 4.69 -28.75 1.79
N PRO A 675 4.73 -28.66 0.44
CA PRO A 675 5.66 -27.80 -0.29
C PRO A 675 5.55 -26.30 0.00
N LYS A 676 4.43 -25.85 0.58
CA LYS A 676 4.18 -24.44 0.95
C LYS A 676 4.71 -24.08 2.33
N VAL A 677 5.04 -25.09 3.13
CA VAL A 677 5.50 -24.91 4.51
C VAL A 677 6.96 -24.45 4.53
N LYS A 678 7.24 -23.50 5.41
CA LYS A 678 8.52 -22.84 5.58
C LYS A 678 9.22 -23.39 6.82
N ALA A 679 10.51 -23.69 6.68
CA ALA A 679 11.32 -24.21 7.78
C ALA A 679 11.43 -23.20 8.95
N GLU A 680 11.43 -21.91 8.61
CA GLU A 680 11.50 -20.78 9.52
C GLU A 680 10.34 -20.76 10.52
N THR A 681 9.13 -21.16 10.10
CA THR A 681 7.93 -21.22 10.96
C THR A 681 8.12 -22.11 12.20
N PHE A 682 8.92 -23.18 12.10
CA PHE A 682 9.16 -24.09 13.23
C PHE A 682 10.20 -23.56 14.22
N LEU A 683 11.08 -22.65 13.78
CA LEU A 683 12.25 -22.22 14.54
C LEU A 683 12.17 -20.77 15.03
N GLU A 684 11.57 -19.89 14.22
CA GLU A 684 11.52 -18.44 14.45
C GLU A 684 10.17 -17.99 15.06
N GLU A 685 9.11 -18.73 14.79
CA GLU A 685 7.75 -18.35 15.20
C GLU A 685 7.29 -19.02 16.50
N SER A 686 6.43 -18.30 17.25
CA SER A 686 5.95 -18.78 18.55
C SER A 686 5.13 -20.06 18.45
N CYS A 687 4.47 -20.32 17.31
CA CYS A 687 3.75 -21.58 17.07
C CYS A 687 4.66 -22.80 17.04
N GLY A 688 5.93 -22.65 16.63
CA GLY A 688 6.90 -23.73 16.52
C GLY A 688 7.62 -23.98 17.84
N LEU A 689 8.88 -23.53 17.91
CA LEU A 689 9.80 -23.80 19.01
C LEU A 689 9.20 -23.48 20.40
N ALA A 690 8.58 -22.31 20.56
CA ALA A 690 8.08 -21.87 21.87
C ALA A 690 6.89 -22.71 22.37
N ASP A 691 5.95 -23.06 21.48
CA ASP A 691 4.80 -23.90 21.82
C ASP A 691 5.21 -25.34 22.15
N ILE A 692 6.13 -25.90 21.34
CA ILE A 692 6.69 -27.24 21.58
C ILE A 692 7.36 -27.30 22.94
N LEU A 693 8.21 -26.32 23.28
CA LEU A 693 8.89 -26.25 24.58
C LEU A 693 7.88 -26.19 25.73
N THR A 694 6.90 -25.29 25.65
CA THR A 694 5.88 -25.12 26.70
C THR A 694 5.06 -26.39 26.91
N SER A 695 4.71 -27.06 25.82
CA SER A 695 4.00 -28.35 25.82
C SER A 695 4.84 -29.48 26.43
N CYS A 696 6.16 -29.49 26.20
CA CYS A 696 7.09 -30.48 26.79
C CYS A 696 7.45 -30.18 28.25
N ILE A 697 7.27 -28.95 28.72
CA ILE A 697 7.51 -28.59 30.13
C ILE A 697 6.29 -28.91 30.98
N SER A 698 5.09 -28.58 30.49
CA SER A 698 3.88 -28.61 31.33
C SER A 698 2.61 -29.05 30.60
N GLY A 699 2.67 -29.55 29.37
CA GLY A 699 1.49 -29.95 28.60
C GLY A 699 0.77 -31.18 29.18
N ARG A 700 -0.51 -31.34 28.80
CA ARG A 700 -1.33 -32.50 29.19
C ARG A 700 -0.77 -33.81 28.63
N ASN A 701 -0.35 -33.80 27.37
CA ASN A 701 0.30 -34.96 26.73
C ASN A 701 1.55 -35.40 27.48
N LYS A 702 2.41 -34.44 27.85
CA LYS A 702 3.58 -34.70 28.69
C LYS A 702 3.20 -35.32 30.03
N LYS A 703 2.22 -34.74 30.74
CA LYS A 703 1.80 -35.20 32.06
C LYS A 703 1.30 -36.64 32.01
N VAL A 704 0.36 -36.93 31.12
CA VAL A 704 -0.24 -38.25 31.01
C VAL A 704 0.79 -39.30 30.55
N ALA A 705 1.72 -38.95 29.65
CA ALA A 705 2.80 -39.86 29.27
C ALA A 705 3.77 -40.16 30.42
N GLU A 706 4.08 -39.16 31.26
CA GLU A 706 4.89 -39.34 32.47
C GLU A 706 4.18 -40.27 33.47
N ASP A 707 2.89 -40.04 33.71
CA ASP A 707 2.10 -40.83 34.66
C ASP A 707 1.83 -42.25 34.14
N MET A 708 1.72 -42.45 32.83
CA MET A 708 1.64 -43.78 32.19
C MET A 708 2.88 -44.61 32.52
N VAL A 709 4.08 -44.05 32.38
CA VAL A 709 5.33 -44.75 32.71
C VAL A 709 5.42 -45.05 34.21
N LYS A 710 5.03 -44.10 35.07
CA LYS A 710 5.13 -44.24 36.53
C LYS A 710 4.13 -45.22 37.12
N THR A 711 2.93 -45.31 36.55
CA THR A 711 1.81 -46.09 37.10
C THR A 711 1.54 -47.39 36.36
N GLY A 712 1.97 -47.49 35.10
CA GLY A 712 1.63 -48.61 34.20
C GLY A 712 0.18 -48.59 33.70
N LYS A 713 -0.60 -47.54 33.99
CA LYS A 713 -1.99 -47.39 33.54
C LYS A 713 -2.05 -47.03 32.05
N GLY A 714 -3.14 -47.43 31.39
CA GLY A 714 -3.38 -47.08 29.99
C GLY A 714 -3.82 -45.62 29.78
N PHE A 715 -3.63 -45.08 28.58
CA PHE A 715 -3.98 -43.70 28.24
C PHE A 715 -5.44 -43.34 28.47
N GLN A 716 -6.38 -44.25 28.16
CA GLN A 716 -7.82 -44.02 28.35
C GLN A 716 -8.22 -43.86 29.83
N GLU A 717 -7.55 -44.60 30.71
CA GLU A 717 -7.79 -44.52 32.14
C GLU A 717 -7.29 -43.18 32.69
N LEU A 718 -6.05 -42.82 32.36
CA LEU A 718 -5.42 -41.58 32.82
C LEU A 718 -6.10 -40.32 32.25
N GLU A 719 -6.56 -40.34 31.01
CA GLU A 719 -7.34 -39.25 30.41
C GLU A 719 -8.60 -38.96 31.23
N LYS A 720 -9.33 -40.01 31.64
CA LYS A 720 -10.56 -39.88 32.42
C LYS A 720 -10.29 -39.40 33.86
N GLU A 721 -9.22 -39.89 34.47
CA GLU A 721 -8.86 -39.56 35.86
C GLU A 721 -8.30 -38.13 35.99
N GLU A 722 -7.52 -37.67 35.01
CA GLU A 722 -6.68 -36.48 35.19
C GLU A 722 -7.10 -35.26 34.39
N LEU A 723 -7.81 -35.43 33.27
CA LEU A 723 -8.05 -34.33 32.33
C LEU A 723 -9.42 -33.67 32.51
N GLY A 724 -10.26 -34.14 33.43
CA GLY A 724 -11.49 -33.46 33.85
C GLY A 724 -12.46 -33.16 32.69
N GLY A 725 -12.58 -34.09 31.73
CA GLY A 725 -13.41 -33.94 30.53
C GLY A 725 -12.69 -33.31 29.33
N GLN A 726 -11.40 -32.99 29.43
CA GLN A 726 -10.57 -32.61 28.29
C GLN A 726 -9.94 -33.84 27.62
N SER A 727 -9.66 -33.75 26.32
CA SER A 727 -9.12 -34.87 25.55
C SER A 727 -7.59 -34.86 25.36
N LEU A 728 -6.99 -36.04 25.33
CA LEU A 728 -5.58 -36.34 25.08
C LEU A 728 -5.32 -36.64 23.59
N GLN A 729 -4.91 -35.62 22.84
CA GLN A 729 -4.76 -35.72 21.37
C GLN A 729 -3.47 -36.39 20.88
N GLY A 730 -2.45 -36.50 21.73
CA GLY A 730 -1.12 -36.98 21.33
C GLY A 730 -1.10 -38.38 20.71
N PRO A 731 -1.70 -39.41 21.36
CA PRO A 731 -1.69 -40.76 20.81
C PRO A 731 -2.37 -40.86 19.44
N GLU A 732 -3.56 -40.26 19.31
CA GLU A 732 -4.29 -40.23 18.03
C GLU A 732 -3.50 -39.53 16.92
N THR A 733 -2.82 -38.42 17.26
CA THR A 733 -1.94 -37.72 16.31
C THR A 733 -0.78 -38.63 15.85
N ALA A 734 -0.17 -39.38 16.77
CA ALA A 734 0.90 -40.32 16.43
C ALA A 734 0.39 -41.47 15.53
N GLU A 735 -0.83 -41.96 15.78
CA GLU A 735 -1.47 -42.97 14.93
C GLU A 735 -1.73 -42.47 13.51
N GLN A 736 -2.21 -41.23 13.37
CA GLN A 736 -2.44 -40.60 12.07
C GLN A 736 -1.12 -40.39 11.30
N LEU A 737 -0.06 -39.96 11.98
CA LEU A 737 1.27 -39.81 11.39
C LEU A 737 1.84 -41.14 10.91
N HIS A 738 1.77 -42.18 11.73
CA HIS A 738 2.23 -43.52 11.34
C HIS A 738 1.50 -44.03 10.09
N LYS A 739 0.15 -43.95 10.09
CA LYS A 739 -0.67 -44.32 8.92
C LYS A 739 -0.28 -43.50 7.68
N PHE A 740 -0.01 -42.20 7.85
CA PHE A 740 0.41 -41.33 6.76
C PHE A 740 1.79 -41.71 6.20
N LEU A 741 2.75 -42.02 7.07
CA LEU A 741 4.11 -42.42 6.71
C LEU A 741 4.16 -43.78 6.05
N GLU A 742 3.45 -44.79 6.59
CA GLU A 742 3.39 -46.13 6.00
C GLU A 742 2.79 -46.09 4.58
N ALA A 743 1.74 -45.29 4.38
CA ALA A 743 1.13 -45.11 3.07
C ALA A 743 2.06 -44.42 2.05
N ARG A 744 3.13 -43.75 2.50
CA ARG A 744 4.06 -42.96 1.67
C ARG A 744 5.53 -43.34 1.88
N LYS A 745 5.80 -44.57 2.32
CA LYS A 745 7.17 -45.02 2.64
C LYS A 745 8.16 -44.83 1.49
N ASP A 746 7.69 -45.00 0.25
CA ASP A 746 8.51 -44.83 -0.97
C ASP A 746 8.82 -43.34 -1.28
N GLU A 747 8.08 -42.40 -0.67
CA GLU A 747 8.25 -40.96 -0.85
C GLU A 747 9.22 -40.35 0.18
N VAL A 748 9.56 -41.08 1.25
CA VAL A 748 10.44 -40.59 2.33
C VAL A 748 11.88 -40.47 1.83
N ARG A 749 12.38 -39.25 1.66
CA ARG A 749 13.74 -38.97 1.17
C ARG A 749 14.80 -38.83 2.26
N ARG A 750 14.38 -38.76 3.53
CA ARG A 750 15.27 -38.69 4.68
C ARG A 750 15.87 -40.07 4.91
N SER A 751 17.21 -40.18 4.89
CA SER A 751 17.94 -41.45 5.02
C SER A 751 17.57 -42.25 6.28
N ASP A 752 17.24 -41.54 7.36
CA ASP A 752 16.97 -42.13 8.67
C ASP A 752 15.47 -42.15 9.02
N GLY A 753 14.60 -41.74 8.10
CA GLY A 753 13.15 -41.65 8.35
C GLY A 753 12.76 -40.68 9.48
N PHE A 754 11.71 -41.01 10.22
CA PHE A 754 11.17 -40.22 11.35
C PHE A 754 11.12 -41.08 12.63
N PRO A 755 12.29 -41.46 13.19
CA PRO A 755 12.36 -42.49 14.22
C PRO A 755 11.71 -42.09 15.54
N LEU A 756 11.75 -40.81 15.94
CA LEU A 756 11.06 -40.38 17.16
C LEU A 756 9.54 -40.46 17.00
N ILE A 757 8.99 -39.98 15.87
CA ILE A 757 7.56 -40.06 15.58
C ILE A 757 7.09 -41.53 15.61
N GLU A 758 7.82 -42.43 14.95
CA GLU A 758 7.53 -43.86 14.90
C GLU A 758 7.67 -44.53 16.28
N ASN A 759 8.71 -44.21 17.06
CA ASN A 759 8.89 -44.76 18.39
C ASN A 759 7.78 -44.33 19.35
N VAL A 760 7.31 -43.07 19.28
CA VAL A 760 6.15 -42.62 20.06
C VAL A 760 4.89 -43.41 19.67
N TRP A 761 4.64 -43.62 18.38
CA TRP A 761 3.51 -44.44 17.93
C TRP A 761 3.61 -45.89 18.45
N LYS A 762 4.78 -46.52 18.35
CA LYS A 762 5.00 -47.89 18.81
C LYS A 762 4.79 -48.05 20.31
N ILE A 763 5.17 -47.05 21.11
CA ILE A 763 4.91 -47.06 22.56
C ILE A 763 3.41 -46.95 22.83
N CYS A 764 2.69 -46.12 22.05
CA CYS A 764 1.26 -45.93 22.21
C CYS A 764 0.42 -47.13 21.74
N TYR A 765 0.82 -47.83 20.68
CA TYR A 765 -0.04 -48.82 19.99
C TYR A 765 0.59 -50.19 19.70
N ASP A 766 1.92 -50.28 19.59
CA ASP A 766 2.63 -51.52 19.18
C ASP A 766 3.29 -52.26 20.37
N GLY A 767 3.05 -51.79 21.60
CA GLY A 767 3.57 -52.42 22.81
C GLY A 767 5.08 -52.24 23.01
N MET A 768 5.71 -51.30 22.33
CA MET A 768 7.12 -50.96 22.56
C MET A 768 7.30 -50.38 23.96
N ALA A 769 8.26 -50.94 24.71
CA ALA A 769 8.58 -50.45 26.04
C ALA A 769 9.17 -49.02 25.97
N PRO A 770 8.76 -48.07 26.84
CA PRO A 770 9.20 -46.68 26.72
C PRO A 770 10.70 -46.46 26.89
N GLU A 771 11.42 -47.41 27.51
CA GLU A 771 12.89 -47.40 27.64
C GLU A 771 13.59 -47.41 26.28
N LYS A 772 12.93 -47.97 25.26
CA LYS A 772 13.45 -48.07 23.91
C LYS A 772 13.25 -46.81 23.08
N LEU A 773 12.61 -45.77 23.62
CA LEU A 773 12.31 -44.52 22.89
C LEU A 773 13.54 -43.93 22.17
N ILE A 774 14.72 -44.04 22.79
CA ILE A 774 15.98 -43.47 22.30
C ILE A 774 16.77 -44.41 21.36
N GLU A 775 16.32 -45.64 21.17
CA GLU A 775 17.00 -46.59 20.28
C GLU A 775 16.79 -46.15 18.82
N GLY A 776 17.89 -45.79 18.14
CA GLY A 776 17.88 -45.41 16.72
C GLY A 776 17.52 -43.95 16.41
N LEU A 777 17.52 -43.07 17.43
CA LEU A 777 17.33 -41.61 17.26
C LEU A 777 18.58 -40.87 16.75
#